data_AF-A0A8J9YZF3-F1
#
_entry.id   AF-A0A8J9YZF3-F1
#
_cell.length_a   1.000
_cell.length_b   1.000
_cell.length_c   1.000
_cell.angle_alpha   90.00
_cell.angle_beta   90.00
_cell.angle_gamma   90.00
#
_symmetry.space_group_name_H-M   'P 1'
#
loop_
_entity.id
_entity.type
_entity.pdbx_description
1 polymer ?
#
loop_
_entity_poly.entity_id
_entity_poly.type
_entity_poly.pdbx_seq_one_letter_code
_entity_poly.pdbx_strand_id
1 'polypeptide(L)'
;MELVFILVFLCLGSTHCGASDTAKNHDVRTRDVRAHDVHVRDADTPLIIISEVNAANPSSDNDQEFIELYNTENRAILLQGYVIVLYDGSVLQRAYDVIDLSQHAIQPHGYFVIGSSNVTPRPNLVLEKGRDILQNGPDAVALYYGTPSAYTKRMPPTKENLMDVVVYTKHANINNSPLTSALVPGQLEVLESGIVDVSVSRCGGMTPLTLSLFRSTYPSPGGANDCRSPPKPNIVINEVNADNPSYRDAKEFIELYNPGDEDISLDAVYLVLYDGDKDWASQVVDLTGRQITAKGYFVVGSGELVPRPDYVIDRENILGNREDGVALYYSPDSRIYELMEVTADSLLDAVVYSVGSWDGTNTILQTLTPGQQALHEDSDTNPGEVDESLSRCKGLASRSMSQFVVSYPTPGSRNNCSVNAPKVVINEFSANNPSSAKEFVELYNPGTSVVTLDSVYIVFYNGENNLAYLAIDLSGYTIRPNDYFIIAPDNPTLIPDHKLDKYDDAILGGEGGIGLYYDPGGSYFVGMPLTFNYLIDGIVYSPKNWAGSDKVQEALAPGNDPLYDDVAVDPRDIVLSLGRCGGNEPINFGQWNRKLVKASPRKPNMCENYIPNKPGVPASQASATQGKSSGGTVAAIVIVVGVAVAVASIGGFILYRRRRMGPSRGDDVFSLAYNAVKNKDRKPQEEGLEL
;
A
#
# COMPACT_ATOMS: atom_id res chain seq x y z
N MET A 1 -39.40 -16.33 -12.03
CA MET A 1 -39.03 -17.24 -13.13
C MET A 1 -37.91 -18.10 -12.60
N GLU A 2 -38.16 -19.41 -12.61
CA GLU A 2 -37.36 -20.58 -12.19
C GLU A 2 -35.83 -20.46 -12.33
N LEU A 3 -34.98 -21.09 -11.50
CA LEU A 3 -35.17 -22.04 -10.39
C LEU A 3 -33.84 -22.12 -9.59
N VAL A 4 -33.91 -22.05 -8.27
CA VAL A 4 -32.89 -22.62 -7.35
C VAL A 4 -33.63 -23.29 -6.18
N PHE A 5 -32.99 -24.36 -5.67
CA PHE A 5 -33.00 -24.89 -4.29
C PHE A 5 -33.96 -26.02 -3.85
N ILE A 6 -33.30 -27.14 -3.47
CA ILE A 6 -33.33 -27.87 -2.17
C ILE A 6 -34.70 -28.30 -1.58
N LEU A 7 -34.86 -29.58 -1.19
CA LEU A 7 -34.72 -30.12 0.18
C LEU A 7 -35.25 -31.57 0.30
N VAL A 8 -34.53 -32.34 1.11
CA VAL A 8 -34.83 -33.61 1.77
C VAL A 8 -36.23 -33.63 2.42
N PHE A 9 -36.94 -34.77 2.45
CA PHE A 9 -37.64 -35.27 3.66
C PHE A 9 -38.12 -36.74 3.54
N LEU A 10 -38.12 -37.38 4.71
CA LEU A 10 -38.52 -38.74 5.06
C LEU A 10 -39.84 -39.25 4.44
N CYS A 11 -39.94 -40.57 4.26
CA CYS A 11 -41.15 -41.28 4.66
C CYS A 11 -40.87 -42.74 5.05
N LEU A 12 -41.28 -43.07 6.27
CA LEU A 12 -41.46 -44.42 6.81
C LEU A 12 -42.45 -45.21 5.95
N GLY A 13 -42.24 -46.52 5.79
CA GLY A 13 -43.28 -47.38 5.24
C GLY A 13 -42.85 -48.78 4.84
N SER A 14 -42.92 -49.70 5.80
CA SER A 14 -43.39 -51.08 5.60
C SER A 14 -42.41 -52.14 5.05
N THR A 15 -41.85 -52.89 6.00
CA THR A 15 -41.91 -54.37 6.12
C THR A 15 -41.90 -55.21 4.85
N HIS A 16 -40.92 -56.12 4.69
CA HIS A 16 -41.15 -57.57 4.68
C HIS A 16 -39.85 -58.37 4.90
N CYS A 17 -39.99 -59.39 5.75
CA CYS A 17 -39.00 -60.39 6.15
C CYS A 17 -38.44 -61.22 5.00
N GLY A 18 -37.25 -61.80 5.22
CA GLY A 18 -36.81 -62.98 4.47
C GLY A 18 -35.37 -63.38 4.75
N ALA A 19 -35.08 -63.90 5.94
CA ALA A 19 -33.90 -64.73 6.16
C ALA A 19 -34.21 -66.17 5.71
N SER A 20 -33.29 -66.81 4.98
CA SER A 20 -33.05 -68.26 5.11
C SER A 20 -31.75 -68.66 4.43
N ASP A 21 -30.94 -69.35 5.22
CA ASP A 21 -29.79 -70.17 4.89
C ASP A 21 -30.01 -71.19 3.77
N THR A 22 -28.91 -71.60 3.13
CA THR A 22 -28.38 -72.99 3.05
C THR A 22 -27.30 -73.04 1.94
N ALA A 23 -26.03 -73.27 2.23
CA ALA A 23 -25.33 -74.47 2.70
C ALA A 23 -24.88 -75.44 1.58
N LYS A 24 -23.61 -75.88 1.74
CA LYS A 24 -22.92 -77.09 1.24
C LYS A 24 -22.14 -76.98 -0.07
N ASN A 25 -21.02 -77.68 -0.29
CA ASN A 25 -19.93 -78.28 0.51
C ASN A 25 -19.02 -78.98 -0.54
N HIS A 26 -17.80 -79.38 -0.15
CA HIS A 26 -16.83 -80.26 -0.86
C HIS A 26 -15.87 -79.55 -1.84
N ASP A 27 -14.57 -79.84 -1.90
CA ASP A 27 -13.77 -80.91 -1.30
C ASP A 27 -12.30 -80.46 -1.20
N VAL A 28 -11.59 -80.98 -0.20
CA VAL A 28 -10.17 -80.72 0.04
C VAL A 28 -9.33 -81.78 -0.68
N ARG A 29 -8.35 -81.35 -1.49
CA ARG A 29 -7.15 -82.14 -1.76
C ARG A 29 -5.91 -81.28 -1.56
N THR A 30 -5.11 -81.69 -0.58
CA THR A 30 -3.79 -81.17 -0.25
C THR A 30 -2.72 -81.75 -1.18
N ARG A 31 -1.77 -80.90 -1.61
CA ARG A 31 -0.30 -81.10 -1.53
C ARG A 31 0.45 -79.94 -2.21
N ASP A 32 0.92 -79.03 -1.37
CA ASP A 32 2.29 -78.52 -1.23
C ASP A 32 3.16 -78.34 -2.50
N VAL A 33 3.60 -77.09 -2.78
CA VAL A 33 5.02 -76.65 -2.77
C VAL A 33 5.10 -75.11 -2.93
N ARG A 34 5.68 -74.45 -1.92
CA ARG A 34 6.30 -73.09 -1.88
C ARG A 34 5.43 -71.87 -2.22
N ALA A 35 4.84 -71.27 -1.18
CA ALA A 35 4.54 -69.84 -1.19
C ALA A 35 5.80 -69.05 -0.81
N HIS A 36 6.24 -68.23 -1.75
CA HIS A 36 7.10 -67.08 -1.48
C HIS A 36 6.44 -66.20 -0.41
N ASP A 37 7.10 -66.02 0.72
CA ASP A 37 6.80 -64.89 1.61
C ASP A 37 7.42 -63.64 0.97
N VAL A 38 6.73 -63.12 -0.06
CA VAL A 38 6.95 -61.77 -0.56
C VAL A 38 6.02 -60.89 0.25
N HIS A 39 6.62 -60.12 1.14
CA HIS A 39 6.00 -58.94 1.71
C HIS A 39 5.50 -58.07 0.55
N VAL A 40 4.20 -58.08 0.30
CA VAL A 40 3.56 -57.21 -0.68
C VAL A 40 3.75 -55.79 -0.13
N ARG A 41 4.72 -55.07 -0.71
CA ARG A 41 4.79 -53.62 -0.55
C ARG A 41 3.52 -53.04 -1.14
N ASP A 42 2.85 -52.16 -0.40
CA ASP A 42 2.09 -51.10 -1.05
C ASP A 42 3.09 -50.28 -1.87
N ALA A 43 2.93 -50.30 -3.19
CA ALA A 43 3.89 -49.79 -4.15
C ALA A 43 3.88 -48.26 -4.32
N ASP A 44 3.13 -47.53 -3.48
CA ASP A 44 2.75 -46.12 -3.74
C ASP A 44 3.26 -45.10 -2.71
N THR A 45 4.11 -45.46 -1.74
CA THR A 45 4.81 -44.46 -0.90
C THR A 45 6.29 -44.43 -1.26
N PRO A 46 6.84 -43.29 -1.75
CA PRO A 46 8.26 -43.20 -1.97
C PRO A 46 8.97 -43.21 -0.62
N LEU A 47 10.11 -43.88 -0.67
CA LEU A 47 11.03 -44.07 0.42
C LEU A 47 11.48 -42.74 1.05
N ILE A 48 11.67 -41.71 0.21
CA ILE A 48 12.15 -40.38 0.59
C ILE A 48 11.27 -39.33 -0.07
N ILE A 49 10.89 -38.30 0.69
CA ILE A 49 10.11 -37.14 0.21
C ILE A 49 10.85 -35.84 0.52
N ILE A 50 10.50 -34.76 -0.18
CA ILE A 50 10.89 -33.40 0.19
C ILE A 50 10.03 -32.97 1.38
N SER A 51 10.67 -32.62 2.49
CA SER A 51 10.01 -32.18 3.72
C SER A 51 9.81 -30.67 3.73
N GLU A 52 10.86 -29.93 3.40
CA GLU A 52 10.93 -28.49 3.60
C GLU A 52 11.93 -27.87 2.60
N VAL A 53 11.62 -26.66 2.12
CA VAL A 53 12.51 -25.85 1.27
C VAL A 53 12.49 -24.43 1.80
N ASN A 54 13.63 -23.87 2.17
CA ASN A 54 13.79 -22.44 2.40
C ASN A 54 14.66 -21.90 1.26
N ALA A 55 14.08 -21.10 0.37
CA ALA A 55 14.74 -20.48 -0.77
C ALA A 55 14.89 -18.96 -0.64
N ALA A 56 14.31 -18.34 0.39
CA ALA A 56 14.27 -16.88 0.49
C ALA A 56 14.48 -16.38 1.92
N ASN A 57 15.63 -15.72 2.15
CA ASN A 57 15.88 -15.05 3.41
C ASN A 57 15.52 -13.55 3.35
N PRO A 58 14.84 -12.98 4.35
CA PRO A 58 14.52 -11.55 4.40
C PRO A 58 15.73 -10.65 4.64
N SER A 59 16.88 -11.18 5.08
CA SER A 59 18.13 -10.44 5.24
C SER A 59 19.23 -11.00 4.33
N SER A 60 19.82 -10.16 3.46
CA SER A 60 20.88 -10.53 2.49
C SER A 60 22.17 -11.08 3.11
N ASP A 61 22.35 -10.93 4.42
CA ASP A 61 23.66 -11.10 5.05
C ASP A 61 23.86 -12.48 5.70
N ASN A 62 22.79 -13.25 5.86
CA ASN A 62 22.81 -14.57 6.51
C ASN A 62 22.04 -15.59 5.68
N ASP A 63 22.52 -15.95 4.48
CA ASP A 63 21.87 -16.99 3.68
C ASP A 63 21.74 -18.30 4.47
N GLN A 64 20.51 -18.72 4.77
CA GLN A 64 20.09 -19.96 5.44
C GLN A 64 19.21 -20.81 4.50
N GLU A 65 19.40 -20.70 3.20
CA GLU A 65 18.68 -21.52 2.24
C GLU A 65 19.01 -23.01 2.42
N PHE A 66 17.98 -23.85 2.31
CA PHE A 66 18.14 -25.30 2.37
C PHE A 66 17.00 -26.05 1.69
N ILE A 67 17.29 -27.32 1.42
CA ILE A 67 16.37 -28.37 1.01
C ILE A 67 16.45 -29.48 2.04
N GLU A 68 15.32 -29.92 2.56
CA GLU A 68 15.25 -31.02 3.49
C GLU A 68 14.50 -32.22 2.90
N LEU A 69 15.08 -33.40 3.09
CA LEU A 69 14.47 -34.68 2.76
C LEU A 69 14.07 -35.43 4.02
N TYR A 70 12.95 -36.16 3.96
CA TYR A 70 12.47 -37.01 5.05
C TYR A 70 12.35 -38.48 4.60
N ASN A 71 12.85 -39.39 5.43
CA ASN A 71 12.70 -40.83 5.25
C ASN A 71 11.40 -41.33 5.89
N THR A 72 10.46 -41.80 5.07
CA THR A 72 9.15 -42.27 5.54
C THR A 72 9.20 -43.68 6.14
N GLU A 73 10.34 -44.37 6.03
CA GLU A 73 10.46 -45.78 6.40
C GLU A 73 11.07 -46.04 7.78
N ASN A 74 10.75 -47.21 8.32
CA ASN A 74 11.30 -47.75 9.57
C ASN A 74 12.74 -48.29 9.43
N ARG A 75 13.43 -48.03 8.32
CA ARG A 75 14.79 -48.50 8.04
C ARG A 75 15.64 -47.38 7.43
N ALA A 76 16.95 -47.45 7.62
CA ALA A 76 17.87 -46.53 6.99
C ALA A 76 17.87 -46.72 5.47
N ILE A 77 18.02 -45.62 4.73
CA ILE A 77 18.01 -45.59 3.27
C ILE A 77 19.30 -44.97 2.77
N LEU A 78 20.06 -45.74 2.00
CA LEU A 78 21.19 -45.20 1.24
C LEU A 78 20.66 -44.34 0.11
N LEU A 79 21.15 -43.12 -0.02
CA LEU A 79 20.75 -42.18 -1.07
C LEU A 79 21.42 -42.45 -2.43
N GLN A 80 21.88 -43.69 -2.64
CA GLN A 80 22.46 -44.11 -3.90
C GLN A 80 21.41 -44.02 -5.03
N GLY A 81 21.69 -43.20 -6.03
CA GLY A 81 20.79 -42.96 -7.17
C GLY A 81 19.72 -41.89 -6.91
N TYR A 82 19.66 -41.28 -5.73
CA TYR A 82 18.84 -40.10 -5.51
C TYR A 82 19.57 -38.84 -6.00
N VAL A 83 18.86 -37.99 -6.73
CA VAL A 83 19.41 -36.77 -7.33
C VAL A 83 18.42 -35.63 -7.14
N ILE A 84 18.88 -34.50 -6.64
CA ILE A 84 18.11 -33.26 -6.64
C ILE A 84 18.45 -32.49 -7.91
N VAL A 85 17.43 -32.01 -8.61
CA VAL A 85 17.58 -31.11 -9.76
C VAL A 85 16.82 -29.83 -9.47
N LEU A 86 17.52 -28.71 -9.59
CA LEU A 86 16.96 -27.38 -9.36
C LEU A 86 16.64 -26.74 -10.70
N TYR A 87 15.35 -26.45 -10.92
CA TYR A 87 14.86 -25.87 -12.16
C TYR A 87 14.52 -24.40 -11.98
N ASP A 88 15.05 -23.57 -12.88
CA ASP A 88 14.70 -22.15 -13.02
C ASP A 88 13.43 -22.09 -13.86
N GLY A 89 12.35 -21.51 -13.32
CA GLY A 89 11.07 -21.38 -14.04
C GLY A 89 10.90 -20.10 -14.82
N SER A 90 11.97 -19.31 -14.98
CA SER A 90 12.09 -18.27 -16.00
C SER A 90 11.97 -18.85 -17.42
N VAL A 91 12.00 -17.97 -18.42
CA VAL A 91 11.63 -18.22 -19.83
C VAL A 91 12.15 -19.54 -20.43
N LEU A 92 13.31 -20.03 -20.00
CA LEU A 92 13.94 -21.22 -20.58
C LEU A 92 13.57 -22.55 -19.90
N GLN A 93 13.07 -22.53 -18.65
CA GLN A 93 12.69 -23.71 -17.86
C GLN A 93 13.80 -24.77 -17.81
N ARG A 94 14.95 -24.40 -17.26
CA ARG A 94 16.15 -25.24 -17.35
C ARG A 94 16.73 -25.53 -15.98
N ALA A 95 17.28 -26.72 -15.83
CA ALA A 95 18.03 -27.07 -14.63
C ALA A 95 19.23 -26.11 -14.48
N TYR A 96 19.33 -25.37 -13.37
CA TYR A 96 20.51 -24.57 -13.06
C TYR A 96 21.48 -25.30 -12.15
N ASP A 97 20.99 -26.30 -11.40
CA ASP A 97 21.84 -27.18 -10.61
C ASP A 97 21.37 -28.63 -10.56
N VAL A 98 22.32 -29.51 -10.27
CA VAL A 98 22.12 -30.96 -10.11
C VAL A 98 23.01 -31.42 -8.96
N ILE A 99 22.40 -32.03 -7.95
CA ILE A 99 23.07 -32.46 -6.72
C ILE A 99 22.94 -33.98 -6.60
N ASP A 100 24.08 -34.68 -6.70
CA ASP A 100 24.16 -36.13 -6.49
C ASP A 100 24.22 -36.44 -5.00
N LEU A 101 23.27 -37.24 -4.50
CA LEU A 101 23.17 -37.62 -3.10
C LEU A 101 23.85 -38.97 -2.80
N SER A 102 24.53 -39.57 -3.78
CA SER A 102 25.34 -40.77 -3.59
C SER A 102 26.27 -40.65 -2.38
N GLN A 103 26.55 -41.81 -1.75
CA GLN A 103 27.38 -41.95 -0.55
C GLN A 103 26.75 -41.45 0.76
N HIS A 104 25.56 -40.86 0.71
CA HIS A 104 24.83 -40.44 1.90
C HIS A 104 23.74 -41.45 2.29
N ALA A 105 23.20 -41.30 3.49
CA ALA A 105 22.10 -42.12 3.99
C ALA A 105 21.22 -41.33 4.94
N ILE A 106 19.93 -41.65 4.96
CA ILE A 106 18.96 -41.10 5.92
C ILE A 106 18.54 -42.20 6.88
N GLN A 107 18.57 -41.91 8.18
CA GLN A 107 18.13 -42.84 9.23
C GLN A 107 16.61 -43.08 9.16
N PRO A 108 16.08 -44.16 9.77
CA PRO A 108 14.63 -44.36 9.87
C PRO A 108 13.93 -43.13 10.45
N HIS A 109 12.88 -42.63 9.80
CA HIS A 109 12.18 -41.41 10.23
C HIS A 109 13.12 -40.20 10.46
N GLY A 110 14.26 -40.19 9.78
CA GLY A 110 15.27 -39.16 9.88
C GLY A 110 15.13 -38.10 8.79
N TYR A 111 15.81 -36.99 9.00
CA TYR A 111 15.90 -35.85 8.09
C TYR A 111 17.29 -35.76 7.48
N PHE A 112 17.37 -35.25 6.26
CA PHE A 112 18.62 -34.97 5.57
C PHE A 112 18.58 -33.58 4.93
N VAL A 113 19.39 -32.68 5.47
CA VAL A 113 19.43 -31.27 5.09
C VAL A 113 20.58 -31.02 4.12
N ILE A 114 20.27 -30.36 3.01
CA ILE A 114 21.19 -29.90 1.98
C ILE A 114 21.08 -28.37 1.96
N GLY A 115 22.16 -27.62 2.18
CA GLY A 115 22.01 -26.17 2.28
C GLY A 115 23.31 -25.38 2.38
N SER A 116 23.14 -24.08 2.65
CA SER A 116 24.25 -23.17 2.92
C SER A 116 24.98 -23.52 4.22
N SER A 117 26.18 -22.96 4.44
CA SER A 117 26.91 -23.18 5.70
C SER A 117 26.33 -22.48 6.92
N ASN A 118 25.41 -21.53 6.75
CA ASN A 118 24.82 -20.75 7.87
C ASN A 118 23.52 -21.36 8.40
N VAL A 119 22.95 -22.35 7.70
CA VAL A 119 21.80 -23.12 8.18
C VAL A 119 22.15 -23.75 9.53
N THR A 120 21.26 -23.59 10.50
CA THR A 120 21.44 -24.11 11.87
C THR A 120 20.24 -24.99 12.24
N PRO A 121 20.45 -26.28 12.59
CA PRO A 121 21.72 -27.00 12.70
C PRO A 121 22.43 -27.16 11.35
N ARG A 122 23.76 -27.36 11.40
CA ARG A 122 24.60 -27.49 10.20
C ARG A 122 24.07 -28.60 9.27
N PRO A 123 23.90 -28.33 7.95
CA PRO A 123 23.40 -29.31 7.01
C PRO A 123 24.23 -30.59 6.93
N ASN A 124 23.58 -31.71 6.59
CA ASN A 124 24.25 -32.97 6.30
C ASN A 124 25.14 -32.86 5.06
N LEU A 125 24.67 -32.09 4.06
CA LEU A 125 25.43 -31.74 2.86
C LEU A 125 25.48 -30.21 2.72
N VAL A 126 26.66 -29.63 2.90
CA VAL A 126 26.89 -28.19 2.68
C VAL A 126 27.30 -27.96 1.24
N LEU A 127 26.60 -27.08 0.52
CA LEU A 127 26.90 -26.76 -0.87
C LEU A 127 28.03 -25.71 -0.96
N GLU A 128 28.99 -25.93 -1.87
CA GLU A 128 30.21 -25.12 -1.99
C GLU A 128 29.96 -23.64 -2.33
N LYS A 129 28.85 -23.34 -3.03
CA LYS A 129 28.48 -21.97 -3.39
C LYS A 129 28.25 -21.11 -2.14
N GLY A 130 27.79 -21.72 -1.03
CA GLY A 130 27.66 -21.14 0.29
C GLY A 130 26.66 -19.98 0.44
N ARG A 131 26.25 -19.33 -0.67
CA ARG A 131 25.25 -18.27 -0.77
C ARG A 131 24.37 -18.41 -2.03
N ASP A 132 23.11 -17.99 -1.96
CA ASP A 132 22.13 -17.92 -3.06
C ASP A 132 22.04 -19.25 -3.83
N ILE A 133 21.99 -20.37 -3.11
CA ILE A 133 21.91 -21.72 -3.68
C ILE A 133 20.56 -21.97 -4.36
N LEU A 134 19.49 -21.33 -3.88
CA LEU A 134 18.15 -21.35 -4.42
C LEU A 134 17.79 -19.96 -4.98
N GLN A 135 16.88 -19.91 -5.95
CA GLN A 135 16.33 -18.63 -6.43
C GLN A 135 14.93 -18.44 -5.84
N ASN A 136 14.47 -17.18 -5.74
CA ASN A 136 13.16 -16.79 -5.19
C ASN A 136 11.94 -17.22 -6.04
N GLY A 137 12.19 -17.99 -7.10
CA GLY A 137 11.19 -18.54 -7.98
C GLY A 137 10.56 -17.57 -8.99
N PRO A 138 9.64 -18.08 -9.84
CA PRO A 138 9.02 -19.39 -9.74
C PRO A 138 10.00 -20.50 -10.12
N ASP A 139 10.36 -21.37 -9.18
CA ASP A 139 11.43 -22.37 -9.33
C ASP A 139 10.96 -23.71 -8.79
N ALA A 140 11.72 -24.78 -9.06
CA ALA A 140 11.41 -26.09 -8.53
C ALA A 140 12.62 -26.82 -7.95
N VAL A 141 12.41 -27.43 -6.79
CA VAL A 141 13.25 -28.48 -6.22
C VAL A 141 12.62 -29.82 -6.58
N ALA A 142 13.27 -30.59 -7.45
CA ALA A 142 12.79 -31.88 -7.91
C ALA A 142 13.70 -33.02 -7.43
N LEU A 143 13.12 -34.02 -6.77
CA LEU A 143 13.78 -35.24 -6.33
C LEU A 143 13.55 -36.36 -7.34
N TYR A 144 14.64 -36.89 -7.90
CA TYR A 144 14.62 -38.00 -8.85
C TYR A 144 15.30 -39.25 -8.29
N TYR A 145 14.97 -40.40 -8.87
CA TYR A 145 15.67 -41.67 -8.62
C TYR A 145 16.18 -42.29 -9.93
N GLY A 146 17.50 -42.39 -10.09
CA GLY A 146 18.12 -42.90 -11.32
C GLY A 146 19.65 -42.88 -11.29
N THR A 147 20.27 -42.95 -12.47
CA THR A 147 21.74 -42.81 -12.58
C THR A 147 22.10 -41.31 -12.57
N PRO A 148 22.98 -40.83 -11.66
CA PRO A 148 23.30 -39.39 -11.56
C PRO A 148 23.73 -38.74 -12.88
N SER A 149 24.50 -39.44 -13.71
CA SER A 149 24.94 -38.93 -15.02
C SER A 149 23.81 -38.72 -16.04
N ALA A 150 22.59 -39.16 -15.78
CA ALA A 150 21.42 -38.90 -16.62
C ALA A 150 20.84 -37.49 -16.41
N TYR A 151 21.18 -36.83 -15.29
CA TYR A 151 20.73 -35.50 -14.94
C TYR A 151 21.86 -34.50 -15.20
N THR A 152 21.57 -33.42 -15.91
CA THR A 152 22.58 -32.43 -16.30
C THR A 152 22.02 -31.01 -16.18
N LYS A 153 22.90 -30.05 -15.86
CA LYS A 153 22.53 -28.63 -15.98
C LYS A 153 22.04 -28.36 -17.40
N ARG A 154 21.02 -27.51 -17.51
CA ARG A 154 20.30 -27.16 -18.75
C ARG A 154 19.39 -28.25 -19.31
N MET A 155 19.18 -29.37 -18.62
CA MET A 155 18.11 -30.29 -19.01
C MET A 155 16.72 -29.62 -18.85
N PRO A 156 15.73 -29.95 -19.70
CA PRO A 156 14.35 -29.53 -19.47
C PRO A 156 13.75 -30.23 -18.24
N PRO A 157 12.67 -29.69 -17.63
CA PRO A 157 11.88 -30.39 -16.64
C PRO A 157 11.30 -31.67 -17.24
N THR A 158 11.31 -32.75 -16.45
CA THR A 158 10.76 -34.06 -16.86
C THR A 158 10.08 -34.75 -15.70
N LYS A 159 9.04 -35.53 -15.99
CA LYS A 159 8.39 -36.41 -15.00
C LYS A 159 9.01 -37.81 -14.95
N GLU A 160 9.88 -38.12 -15.90
CA GLU A 160 10.53 -39.43 -15.96
C GLU A 160 11.39 -39.63 -14.70
N ASN A 161 11.09 -40.69 -13.95
CA ASN A 161 11.73 -41.02 -12.68
C ASN A 161 11.64 -39.95 -11.58
N LEU A 162 10.68 -39.01 -11.69
CA LEU A 162 10.42 -38.01 -10.67
C LEU A 162 9.75 -38.68 -9.46
N MET A 163 10.36 -38.55 -8.29
CA MET A 163 9.85 -39.12 -7.03
C MET A 163 8.99 -38.11 -6.28
N ASP A 164 9.48 -36.88 -6.18
CA ASP A 164 8.79 -35.79 -5.48
C ASP A 164 9.24 -34.43 -6.02
N VAL A 165 8.45 -33.38 -5.80
CA VAL A 165 8.78 -32.03 -6.26
C VAL A 165 8.07 -30.98 -5.43
N VAL A 166 8.74 -29.86 -5.21
CA VAL A 166 8.13 -28.61 -4.77
C VAL A 166 8.38 -27.56 -5.84
N VAL A 167 7.32 -26.95 -6.37
CA VAL A 167 7.40 -25.75 -7.21
C VAL A 167 6.95 -24.59 -6.35
N TYR A 168 7.79 -23.58 -6.19
CA TYR A 168 7.59 -22.49 -5.24
C TYR A 168 7.89 -21.12 -5.86
N THR A 169 7.39 -20.06 -5.22
CA THR A 169 7.64 -18.66 -5.61
C THR A 169 7.45 -17.73 -4.42
N LYS A 170 8.27 -16.67 -4.35
CA LYS A 170 8.04 -15.55 -3.43
C LYS A 170 6.99 -14.56 -3.96
N HIS A 171 6.67 -14.63 -5.25
CA HIS A 171 5.83 -13.65 -5.95
C HIS A 171 4.38 -14.11 -6.11
N ALA A 172 3.46 -13.41 -5.45
CA ALA A 172 2.03 -13.75 -5.43
C ALA A 172 1.30 -13.50 -6.76
N ASN A 173 1.83 -12.63 -7.61
CA ASN A 173 1.30 -12.38 -8.95
C ASN A 173 1.63 -13.48 -9.97
N ILE A 174 2.53 -14.41 -9.65
CA ILE A 174 2.91 -15.51 -10.55
C ILE A 174 2.00 -16.71 -10.32
N ASN A 175 1.15 -17.02 -11.29
CA ASN A 175 0.31 -18.22 -11.27
C ASN A 175 0.57 -19.09 -12.52
N ASN A 176 0.37 -20.41 -12.37
CA ASN A 176 0.45 -21.37 -13.47
C ASN A 176 1.76 -21.27 -14.27
N SER A 177 2.88 -21.26 -13.57
CA SER A 177 4.20 -21.28 -14.20
C SER A 177 4.31 -22.48 -15.16
N PRO A 178 5.19 -22.38 -16.15
CA PRO A 178 5.49 -23.51 -17.00
C PRO A 178 6.04 -24.73 -16.23
N LEU A 179 6.66 -24.53 -15.06
CA LEU A 179 7.16 -25.62 -14.22
C LEU A 179 6.03 -26.45 -13.60
N THR A 180 4.97 -25.83 -13.09
CA THR A 180 3.79 -26.58 -12.62
C THR A 180 3.14 -27.32 -13.78
N SER A 181 3.03 -26.71 -14.96
CA SER A 181 2.54 -27.38 -16.18
C SER A 181 3.39 -28.60 -16.58
N ALA A 182 4.71 -28.55 -16.38
CA ALA A 182 5.62 -29.63 -16.77
C ALA A 182 5.72 -30.75 -15.72
N LEU A 183 5.80 -30.40 -14.43
CA LEU A 183 6.12 -31.33 -13.34
C LEU A 183 4.86 -31.80 -12.58
N VAL A 184 3.91 -30.90 -12.32
CA VAL A 184 2.68 -31.15 -11.52
C VAL A 184 1.44 -30.45 -12.11
N PRO A 185 0.98 -30.86 -13.30
CA PRO A 185 -0.06 -30.13 -14.03
C PRO A 185 -1.36 -30.03 -13.24
N GLY A 186 -1.96 -28.84 -13.27
CA GLY A 186 -3.21 -28.54 -12.57
C GLY A 186 -3.04 -28.14 -11.11
N GLN A 187 -1.81 -28.06 -10.60
CA GLN A 187 -1.49 -27.54 -9.27
C GLN A 187 -0.86 -26.15 -9.37
N LEU A 188 -0.96 -25.38 -8.29
CA LEU A 188 -0.38 -24.04 -8.18
C LEU A 188 0.95 -24.08 -7.43
N GLU A 189 1.85 -23.16 -7.76
CA GLU A 189 3.11 -22.95 -7.04
C GLU A 189 2.82 -22.58 -5.59
N VAL A 190 3.61 -23.15 -4.68
CA VAL A 190 3.54 -22.85 -3.26
C VAL A 190 4.15 -21.48 -3.02
N LEU A 191 3.47 -20.66 -2.22
CA LEU A 191 4.00 -19.37 -1.81
C LEU A 191 4.99 -19.55 -0.66
N GLU A 192 6.15 -18.92 -0.82
CA GLU A 192 7.15 -18.71 0.21
C GLU A 192 7.22 -17.23 0.53
N SER A 193 6.25 -16.74 1.29
CA SER A 193 6.11 -15.31 1.55
C SER A 193 5.61 -15.07 2.96
N GLY A 194 6.23 -14.14 3.67
CA GLY A 194 5.90 -13.81 5.03
C GLY A 194 6.74 -12.64 5.54
N ILE A 195 6.27 -12.03 6.63
CA ILE A 195 6.93 -10.87 7.25
C ILE A 195 8.19 -11.23 8.06
N VAL A 196 8.46 -12.52 8.22
CA VAL A 196 9.64 -13.11 8.83
C VAL A 196 10.23 -14.11 7.86
N ASP A 197 11.40 -14.66 8.19
CA ASP A 197 11.96 -15.77 7.43
C ASP A 197 11.00 -16.96 7.49
N VAL A 198 10.63 -17.47 6.31
CA VAL A 198 9.68 -18.56 6.15
C VAL A 198 10.23 -19.59 5.17
N SER A 199 9.80 -20.83 5.32
CA SER A 199 10.09 -21.93 4.42
C SER A 199 8.79 -22.50 3.85
N VAL A 200 8.90 -23.19 2.72
CA VAL A 200 7.85 -24.05 2.19
C VAL A 200 7.92 -25.42 2.84
N SER A 201 7.03 -25.67 3.80
CA SER A 201 7.00 -26.91 4.58
C SER A 201 5.80 -27.79 4.28
N ARG A 202 6.04 -29.09 4.18
CA ARG A 202 5.02 -30.13 4.03
C ARG A 202 4.26 -30.36 5.34
N CYS A 203 3.05 -29.81 5.46
CA CYS A 203 2.21 -29.90 6.66
C CYS A 203 0.89 -30.66 6.48
N GLY A 204 0.48 -30.95 5.24
CA GLY A 204 -0.81 -31.59 4.92
C GLY A 204 -0.79 -33.12 4.81
N GLY A 205 0.38 -33.74 4.92
CA GLY A 205 0.57 -35.19 4.73
C GLY A 205 1.80 -35.53 3.90
N MET A 206 1.98 -36.81 3.58
CA MET A 206 3.21 -37.33 2.95
C MET A 206 3.03 -37.74 1.47
N THR A 207 1.90 -37.42 0.85
CA THR A 207 1.66 -37.78 -0.55
C THR A 207 2.60 -36.99 -1.47
N PRO A 208 3.43 -37.66 -2.29
CA PRO A 208 4.37 -36.99 -3.18
C PRO A 208 3.66 -36.22 -4.28
N LEU A 209 4.38 -35.31 -4.93
CA LEU A 209 3.88 -34.56 -6.09
C LEU A 209 2.57 -33.79 -5.81
N THR A 210 2.27 -33.51 -4.54
CA THR A 210 1.04 -32.84 -4.09
C THR A 210 1.42 -31.55 -3.38
N LEU A 211 1.47 -30.45 -4.14
CA LEU A 211 1.87 -29.12 -3.69
C LEU A 211 0.91 -28.54 -2.64
N SER A 212 -0.38 -28.89 -2.67
CA SER A 212 -1.35 -28.44 -1.67
C SER A 212 -1.11 -28.96 -0.26
N LEU A 213 -0.14 -29.88 -0.08
CA LEU A 213 0.30 -30.33 1.24
C LEU A 213 1.38 -29.42 1.84
N PHE A 214 1.91 -28.48 1.05
CA PHE A 214 2.91 -27.51 1.49
C PHE A 214 2.27 -26.15 1.79
N ARG A 215 2.93 -25.38 2.64
CA ARG A 215 2.57 -24.00 2.98
C ARG A 215 3.77 -23.25 3.57
N SER A 216 3.68 -21.94 3.71
CA SER A 216 4.68 -21.12 4.37
C SER A 216 4.67 -21.36 5.88
N THR A 217 5.82 -21.69 6.46
CA THR A 217 6.00 -21.88 7.91
C THR A 217 7.33 -21.34 8.40
N TYR A 218 7.60 -21.43 9.70
CA TYR A 218 8.95 -21.19 10.21
C TYR A 218 9.93 -22.27 9.70
N PRO A 219 11.18 -21.90 9.37
CA PRO A 219 12.24 -22.84 9.05
C PRO A 219 12.52 -23.83 10.18
N SER A 220 12.54 -25.13 9.88
CA SER A 220 12.77 -26.21 10.86
C SER A 220 13.82 -27.26 10.44
N PRO A 221 15.01 -26.85 9.97
CA PRO A 221 16.00 -27.77 9.43
C PRO A 221 16.45 -28.83 10.45
N GLY A 222 16.58 -30.06 9.98
CA GLY A 222 17.02 -31.23 10.74
C GLY A 222 15.95 -31.84 11.64
N GLY A 223 14.69 -31.42 11.52
CA GLY A 223 13.62 -31.77 12.44
C GLY A 223 12.24 -31.84 11.78
N ALA A 224 11.21 -32.07 12.58
CA ALA A 224 9.85 -32.07 12.08
C ALA A 224 9.40 -30.65 11.73
N ASN A 225 8.74 -30.53 10.57
CA ASN A 225 8.20 -29.28 10.06
C ASN A 225 7.41 -28.50 11.11
N ASP A 226 7.76 -27.23 11.31
CA ASP A 226 7.04 -26.35 12.22
C ASP A 226 5.72 -25.89 11.62
N CYS A 227 4.69 -26.73 11.72
CA CYS A 227 3.38 -26.47 11.18
C CYS A 227 2.54 -25.42 11.95
N ARG A 228 3.18 -24.40 12.53
CA ARG A 228 2.52 -23.20 13.04
C ARG A 228 2.44 -22.14 11.94
N SER A 229 1.35 -21.39 11.89
CA SER A 229 1.26 -20.25 10.98
C SER A 229 2.27 -19.16 11.40
N PRO A 230 2.87 -18.46 10.42
CA PRO A 230 3.70 -17.28 10.69
C PRO A 230 2.93 -16.21 11.49
N PRO A 231 3.66 -15.32 12.19
CA PRO A 231 3.02 -14.28 12.98
C PRO A 231 2.36 -13.27 12.03
N LYS A 232 1.18 -12.76 12.41
CA LYS A 232 0.53 -11.70 11.64
C LYS A 232 1.21 -10.36 11.94
N PRO A 233 1.41 -9.48 10.95
CA PRO A 233 1.91 -8.14 11.21
C PRO A 233 0.85 -7.33 11.97
N ASN A 234 1.31 -6.47 12.87
CA ASN A 234 0.45 -5.50 13.54
C ASN A 234 0.44 -4.20 12.71
N ILE A 235 -0.47 -4.13 11.74
CA ILE A 235 -0.68 -2.97 10.87
C ILE A 235 -2.17 -2.68 10.84
N VAL A 236 -2.53 -1.40 10.83
CA VAL A 236 -3.92 -0.94 10.74
C VAL A 236 -4.09 0.01 9.56
N ILE A 237 -5.30 0.05 9.01
CA ILE A 237 -5.71 1.13 8.10
C ILE A 237 -5.87 2.38 8.98
N ASN A 238 -5.08 3.42 8.70
CA ASN A 238 -4.98 4.62 9.51
C ASN A 238 -5.89 5.75 9.01
N GLU A 239 -5.96 5.92 7.70
CA GLU A 239 -6.68 7.02 7.06
C GLU A 239 -7.21 6.56 5.70
N VAL A 240 -8.43 6.97 5.36
CA VAL A 240 -9.05 6.73 4.05
C VAL A 240 -9.66 8.04 3.58
N ASN A 241 -9.27 8.52 2.41
CA ASN A 241 -9.88 9.66 1.73
C ASN A 241 -10.47 9.13 0.43
N ALA A 242 -11.80 9.01 0.37
CA ALA A 242 -12.52 8.40 -0.73
C ALA A 242 -13.39 9.38 -1.52
N ASP A 243 -13.44 10.65 -1.11
CA ASP A 243 -14.12 11.73 -1.82
C ASP A 243 -13.24 12.97 -1.79
N ASN A 244 -12.82 13.46 -2.96
CA ASN A 244 -12.15 14.76 -3.03
C ASN A 244 -13.11 15.80 -3.63
N PRO A 245 -13.06 17.06 -3.18
CA PRO A 245 -13.94 18.12 -3.68
C PRO A 245 -13.71 18.49 -5.17
N SER A 246 -12.69 17.93 -5.81
CA SER A 246 -12.40 18.16 -7.23
C SER A 246 -13.12 17.13 -8.11
N TYR A 247 -13.70 17.56 -9.23
CA TYR A 247 -14.35 16.70 -10.23
C TYR A 247 -13.48 15.57 -10.84
N ARG A 248 -12.21 15.46 -10.43
CA ARG A 248 -11.24 14.48 -10.91
C ARG A 248 -10.91 13.40 -9.90
N ASP A 249 -11.21 13.56 -8.60
CA ASP A 249 -10.83 12.59 -7.56
C ASP A 249 -9.37 12.10 -7.73
N ALA A 250 -8.46 13.06 -7.87
CA ALA A 250 -7.05 12.82 -8.20
C ALA A 250 -6.16 12.71 -6.95
N LYS A 251 -6.73 12.81 -5.74
CA LYS A 251 -6.02 12.84 -4.46
C LYS A 251 -6.53 11.80 -3.45
N GLU A 252 -7.34 10.85 -3.87
CA GLU A 252 -7.77 9.75 -3.02
C GLU A 252 -6.58 8.90 -2.56
N PHE A 253 -6.68 8.39 -1.33
CA PHE A 253 -5.66 7.53 -0.76
C PHE A 253 -6.18 6.66 0.39
N ILE A 254 -5.40 5.61 0.65
CA ILE A 254 -5.48 4.76 1.82
C ILE A 254 -4.11 4.80 2.49
N GLU A 255 -4.08 5.06 3.78
CA GLU A 255 -2.87 5.02 4.58
C GLU A 255 -2.88 3.85 5.56
N LEU A 256 -1.73 3.17 5.67
CA LEU A 256 -1.46 2.15 6.67
C LEU A 256 -0.54 2.71 7.75
N TYR A 257 -0.71 2.28 9.00
CA TYR A 257 0.15 2.67 10.12
C TYR A 257 0.75 1.46 10.83
N ASN A 258 2.05 1.55 11.12
CA ASN A 258 2.77 0.61 11.97
C ASN A 258 2.83 1.14 13.41
N PRO A 259 1.97 0.67 14.34
CA PRO A 259 2.03 1.07 15.74
C PRO A 259 3.19 0.46 16.53
N GLY A 260 3.99 -0.43 15.93
CA GLY A 260 5.13 -1.09 16.56
C GLY A 260 6.34 -0.18 16.76
N ASP A 261 7.33 -0.68 17.50
CA ASP A 261 8.61 -0.02 17.75
C ASP A 261 9.73 -0.51 16.81
N GLU A 262 9.40 -1.41 15.89
CA GLU A 262 10.31 -1.99 14.90
C GLU A 262 9.73 -1.83 13.49
N ASP A 263 10.59 -1.84 12.48
CA ASP A 263 10.18 -1.86 11.08
C ASP A 263 9.44 -3.17 10.77
N ILE A 264 8.39 -3.10 9.95
CA ILE A 264 7.58 -4.26 9.55
C ILE A 264 7.61 -4.41 8.03
N SER A 265 7.96 -5.61 7.57
CA SER A 265 7.81 -6.02 6.16
C SER A 265 6.34 -6.16 5.78
N LEU A 266 6.01 -5.80 4.54
CA LEU A 266 4.68 -5.97 3.94
C LEU A 266 4.59 -7.20 3.03
N ASP A 267 5.56 -8.11 3.10
CA ASP A 267 5.51 -9.41 2.43
C ASP A 267 4.25 -10.19 2.83
N ALA A 268 3.53 -10.70 1.82
CA ALA A 268 2.22 -11.37 1.94
C ALA A 268 1.09 -10.49 2.52
N VAL A 269 1.26 -9.17 2.56
CA VAL A 269 0.20 -8.22 2.88
C VAL A 269 -0.45 -7.70 1.60
N TYR A 270 -1.78 -7.71 1.55
CA TYR A 270 -2.56 -7.24 0.41
C TYR A 270 -3.54 -6.17 0.84
N LEU A 271 -3.54 -5.04 0.15
CA LEU A 271 -4.60 -4.05 0.25
C LEU A 271 -5.63 -4.34 -0.84
N VAL A 272 -6.88 -4.54 -0.43
CA VAL A 272 -7.99 -4.91 -1.32
C VAL A 272 -9.06 -3.85 -1.25
N LEU A 273 -9.45 -3.36 -2.43
CA LEU A 273 -10.60 -2.47 -2.60
C LEU A 273 -11.79 -3.33 -3.07
N TYR A 274 -12.92 -3.19 -2.41
CA TYR A 274 -14.15 -3.91 -2.66
C TYR A 274 -15.21 -2.98 -3.25
N ASP A 275 -15.88 -3.45 -4.31
CA ASP A 275 -17.00 -2.75 -4.93
C ASP A 275 -18.32 -3.18 -4.28
N GLY A 276 -18.97 -2.22 -3.61
CA GLY A 276 -20.24 -2.30 -2.92
C GLY A 276 -21.39 -2.92 -3.68
N ASP A 277 -21.47 -2.67 -4.99
CA ASP A 277 -22.60 -3.11 -5.80
C ASP A 277 -22.48 -4.59 -6.20
N LYS A 278 -21.26 -5.15 -6.10
CA LYS A 278 -20.92 -6.45 -6.66
C LYS A 278 -20.33 -7.41 -5.62
N ASP A 279 -20.03 -6.93 -4.42
CA ASP A 279 -19.47 -7.69 -3.30
C ASP A 279 -18.16 -8.42 -3.60
N TRP A 280 -17.36 -7.87 -4.53
CA TRP A 280 -16.13 -8.49 -5.03
C TRP A 280 -14.92 -7.55 -4.98
N ALA A 281 -13.72 -8.12 -4.97
CA ALA A 281 -12.49 -7.34 -5.02
C ALA A 281 -12.36 -6.62 -6.36
N SER A 282 -12.50 -5.29 -6.40
CA SER A 282 -12.35 -4.49 -7.61
C SER A 282 -10.89 -4.21 -7.93
N GLN A 283 -10.04 -4.16 -6.91
CA GLN A 283 -8.61 -3.96 -7.04
C GLN A 283 -7.86 -4.68 -5.92
N VAL A 284 -6.74 -5.31 -6.25
CA VAL A 284 -5.82 -5.93 -5.29
C VAL A 284 -4.44 -5.35 -5.48
N VAL A 285 -3.88 -4.79 -4.41
CA VAL A 285 -2.52 -4.25 -4.35
C VAL A 285 -1.67 -5.21 -3.51
N ASP A 286 -0.74 -5.90 -4.16
CA ASP A 286 0.29 -6.72 -3.51
C ASP A 286 1.40 -5.80 -2.97
N LEU A 287 1.57 -5.81 -1.64
CA LEU A 287 2.55 -4.97 -0.96
C LEU A 287 3.89 -5.69 -0.73
N THR A 288 4.08 -6.89 -1.27
CA THR A 288 5.33 -7.67 -1.17
C THR A 288 6.53 -6.86 -1.67
N GLY A 289 7.63 -6.93 -0.92
CA GLY A 289 8.88 -6.20 -1.14
C GLY A 289 8.90 -4.78 -0.55
N ARG A 290 7.87 -4.40 0.21
CA ARG A 290 7.75 -3.09 0.85
C ARG A 290 7.85 -3.21 2.37
N GLN A 291 8.06 -2.08 3.04
CA GLN A 291 8.16 -2.02 4.49
C GLN A 291 7.52 -0.74 5.03
N ILE A 292 7.10 -0.78 6.29
CA ILE A 292 6.70 0.40 7.07
C ILE A 292 7.66 0.52 8.24
N THR A 293 8.26 1.69 8.43
CA THR A 293 9.17 1.93 9.56
C THR A 293 8.43 1.88 10.90
N ALA A 294 9.16 1.71 12.00
CA ALA A 294 8.61 1.84 13.36
C ALA A 294 7.87 3.18 13.53
N LYS A 295 6.61 3.14 14.01
CA LYS A 295 5.71 4.32 14.09
C LYS A 295 5.51 5.05 12.75
N GLY A 296 5.81 4.40 11.64
CA GLY A 296 5.73 4.97 10.30
C GLY A 296 4.37 4.77 9.65
N TYR A 297 4.21 5.49 8.53
CA TYR A 297 3.02 5.46 7.67
C TYR A 297 3.40 4.91 6.29
N PHE A 298 2.43 4.30 5.61
CA PHE A 298 2.58 3.84 4.23
C PHE A 298 1.34 4.18 3.43
N VAL A 299 1.50 5.04 2.44
CA VAL A 299 0.41 5.65 1.66
C VAL A 299 0.26 4.96 0.31
N VAL A 300 -0.94 4.45 0.03
CA VAL A 300 -1.38 3.95 -1.28
C VAL A 300 -2.38 4.94 -1.85
N GLY A 301 -2.10 5.54 -3.00
CA GLY A 301 -2.98 6.60 -3.50
C GLY A 301 -2.74 7.00 -4.95
N SER A 302 -3.51 8.00 -5.37
CA SER A 302 -3.44 8.61 -6.70
C SER A 302 -2.12 9.38 -6.92
N GLY A 303 -1.69 9.49 -8.18
CA GLY A 303 -0.40 10.10 -8.53
C GLY A 303 -0.27 11.62 -8.31
N GLU A 304 -1.39 12.34 -8.12
CA GLU A 304 -1.40 13.79 -7.85
C GLU A 304 -1.45 14.13 -6.35
N LEU A 305 -1.51 13.12 -5.46
CA LEU A 305 -1.45 13.33 -4.01
C LEU A 305 -0.10 13.92 -3.59
N VAL A 306 -0.14 14.84 -2.63
CA VAL A 306 1.05 15.46 -2.02
C VAL A 306 0.97 15.29 -0.48
N PRO A 307 2.01 14.72 0.17
CA PRO A 307 3.21 14.12 -0.43
C PRO A 307 2.89 12.93 -1.34
N ARG A 308 3.83 12.62 -2.24
CA ARG A 308 3.65 11.54 -3.22
C ARG A 308 3.48 10.20 -2.47
N PRO A 309 2.48 9.35 -2.83
CA PRO A 309 2.28 8.05 -2.20
C PRO A 309 3.48 7.11 -2.32
N ASP A 310 3.67 6.25 -1.31
CA ASP A 310 4.63 5.14 -1.34
C ASP A 310 4.27 4.08 -2.39
N TYR A 311 2.97 3.88 -2.61
CA TYR A 311 2.42 3.12 -3.74
C TYR A 311 1.50 4.02 -4.56
N VAL A 312 1.94 4.38 -5.77
CA VAL A 312 1.10 5.12 -6.71
C VAL A 312 0.22 4.17 -7.51
N ILE A 313 -1.08 4.40 -7.50
CA ILE A 313 -2.02 3.82 -8.46
C ILE A 313 -2.21 4.86 -9.57
N ASP A 314 -1.75 4.54 -10.78
CA ASP A 314 -1.72 5.47 -11.93
C ASP A 314 -3.11 5.65 -12.59
N ARG A 315 -4.13 6.03 -11.82
CA ARG A 315 -5.46 6.46 -12.29
C ARG A 315 -6.11 7.39 -11.27
N GLU A 316 -7.06 8.20 -11.75
CA GLU A 316 -8.01 8.96 -10.93
C GLU A 316 -9.16 8.03 -10.45
N ASN A 317 -9.94 8.45 -9.42
CA ASN A 317 -11.10 7.72 -8.88
C ASN A 317 -10.73 6.27 -8.47
N ILE A 318 -9.65 6.10 -7.71
CA ILE A 318 -9.21 4.81 -7.17
C ILE A 318 -10.25 4.21 -6.22
N LEU A 319 -10.89 5.03 -5.42
CA LEU A 319 -11.94 4.70 -4.47
C LEU A 319 -13.29 5.12 -5.07
N GLY A 320 -14.36 4.41 -4.71
CA GLY A 320 -15.70 4.77 -5.17
C GLY A 320 -16.39 5.66 -4.15
N ASN A 321 -17.03 6.75 -4.61
CA ASN A 321 -17.88 7.62 -3.80
C ASN A 321 -19.26 6.94 -3.59
N ARG A 322 -19.27 5.70 -3.11
CA ARG A 322 -20.44 4.89 -2.76
C ARG A 322 -20.09 3.99 -1.56
N GLU A 323 -20.99 3.07 -1.20
CA GLU A 323 -20.71 2.12 -0.11
C GLU A 323 -19.70 1.06 -0.55
N ASP A 324 -18.42 1.34 -0.40
CA ASP A 324 -17.32 0.45 -0.78
C ASP A 324 -16.52 0.01 0.47
N GLY A 325 -15.62 -0.95 0.28
CA GLY A 325 -14.80 -1.51 1.37
C GLY A 325 -13.31 -1.44 1.06
N VAL A 326 -12.52 -1.09 2.06
CA VAL A 326 -11.06 -1.21 2.05
C VAL A 326 -10.68 -2.28 3.07
N ALA A 327 -9.91 -3.27 2.66
CA ALA A 327 -9.53 -4.39 3.51
C ALA A 327 -8.02 -4.66 3.40
N LEU A 328 -7.40 -4.95 4.54
CA LEU A 328 -6.01 -5.36 4.63
C LEU A 328 -5.96 -6.84 4.99
N TYR A 329 -5.34 -7.66 4.16
CA TYR A 329 -5.18 -9.11 4.37
C TYR A 329 -3.72 -9.48 4.62
N TYR A 330 -3.50 -10.50 5.44
CA TYR A 330 -2.22 -11.19 5.55
C TYR A 330 -2.38 -12.64 5.12
N SER A 331 -1.86 -12.96 3.93
CA SER A 331 -2.11 -14.23 3.26
C SER A 331 -0.82 -14.86 2.75
N PRO A 332 -0.01 -15.47 3.65
CA PRO A 332 1.25 -16.14 3.26
C PRO A 332 1.03 -17.42 2.45
N ASP A 333 -0.11 -18.08 2.65
CA ASP A 333 -0.40 -19.40 2.06
C ASP A 333 -1.41 -19.36 0.91
N SER A 334 -2.00 -18.20 0.63
CA SER A 334 -3.10 -18.08 -0.33
C SER A 334 -2.97 -16.81 -1.16
N ARG A 335 -3.37 -16.90 -2.42
CA ARG A 335 -3.35 -15.77 -3.34
C ARG A 335 -4.65 -15.00 -3.20
N ILE A 336 -4.52 -13.68 -3.04
CA ILE A 336 -5.63 -12.72 -3.12
C ILE A 336 -5.64 -12.18 -4.56
N TYR A 337 -6.81 -12.12 -5.19
CA TYR A 337 -6.93 -11.73 -6.59
C TYR A 337 -8.23 -10.97 -6.85
N GLU A 338 -8.25 -10.16 -7.91
CA GLU A 338 -9.43 -9.39 -8.32
C GLU A 338 -10.61 -10.31 -8.65
N LEU A 339 -11.84 -9.81 -8.44
CA LEU A 339 -13.11 -10.50 -8.64
C LEU A 339 -13.40 -11.63 -7.64
N MET A 340 -12.56 -11.84 -6.62
CA MET A 340 -12.91 -12.73 -5.51
C MET A 340 -14.04 -12.11 -4.67
N GLU A 341 -14.93 -12.96 -4.16
CA GLU A 341 -15.97 -12.53 -3.21
C GLU A 341 -15.34 -11.95 -1.94
N VAL A 342 -16.04 -11.02 -1.30
CA VAL A 342 -15.63 -10.47 0.00
C VAL A 342 -15.51 -11.57 1.05
N THR A 343 -14.43 -11.55 1.83
CA THR A 343 -14.17 -12.57 2.87
C THR A 343 -13.55 -11.96 4.12
N ALA A 344 -13.83 -12.55 5.29
CA ALA A 344 -13.16 -12.22 6.54
C ALA A 344 -11.93 -13.11 6.81
N ASP A 345 -11.68 -14.10 5.96
CA ASP A 345 -10.53 -15.01 6.09
C ASP A 345 -9.23 -14.23 5.91
N SER A 346 -8.25 -14.47 6.79
CA SER A 346 -6.93 -13.82 6.75
C SER A 346 -6.94 -12.29 6.88
N LEU A 347 -8.06 -11.69 7.28
CA LEU A 347 -8.19 -10.25 7.46
C LEU A 347 -7.34 -9.74 8.65
N LEU A 348 -6.59 -8.66 8.41
CA LEU A 348 -5.88 -7.89 9.44
C LEU A 348 -6.73 -6.74 9.95
N ASP A 349 -7.28 -5.95 9.03
CA ASP A 349 -8.07 -4.76 9.32
C ASP A 349 -8.98 -4.44 8.13
N ALA A 350 -10.01 -3.64 8.36
CA ALA A 350 -10.90 -3.19 7.30
C ALA A 350 -11.59 -1.89 7.67
N VAL A 351 -11.95 -1.12 6.65
CA VAL A 351 -12.79 0.08 6.71
C VAL A 351 -13.89 -0.07 5.68
N VAL A 352 -15.13 0.14 6.09
CA VAL A 352 -16.27 0.24 5.17
C VAL A 352 -16.79 1.66 5.28
N TYR A 353 -16.95 2.31 4.13
CA TYR A 353 -17.26 3.73 4.06
C TYR A 353 -18.35 3.97 3.02
N SER A 354 -18.96 5.15 3.07
CA SER A 354 -19.91 5.66 2.07
C SER A 354 -19.88 7.19 2.10
N VAL A 355 -20.24 7.83 0.99
CA VAL A 355 -20.50 9.28 0.91
C VAL A 355 -22.01 9.60 0.91
N GLY A 356 -22.86 8.57 0.77
CA GLY A 356 -24.31 8.70 0.63
C GLY A 356 -25.10 8.02 1.75
N SER A 357 -26.44 8.10 1.68
CA SER A 357 -27.32 7.43 2.64
C SER A 357 -27.23 5.91 2.55
N TRP A 358 -27.20 5.26 3.71
CA TRP A 358 -26.96 3.83 3.86
C TRP A 358 -28.16 3.10 4.47
N ASP A 359 -28.41 1.85 4.05
CA ASP A 359 -29.61 1.08 4.42
C ASP A 359 -29.38 -0.12 5.35
N GLY A 360 -28.14 -0.49 5.68
CA GLY A 360 -27.88 -1.62 6.59
C GLY A 360 -27.44 -2.92 5.94
N THR A 361 -27.65 -3.10 4.63
CA THR A 361 -27.87 -4.44 4.07
C THR A 361 -26.71 -5.01 3.26
N ASN A 362 -25.66 -4.23 3.02
CA ASN A 362 -24.53 -4.60 2.17
C ASN A 362 -23.70 -5.77 2.72
N THR A 363 -23.39 -6.74 1.86
CA THR A 363 -22.59 -7.94 2.20
C THR A 363 -21.18 -7.58 2.65
N ILE A 364 -20.56 -6.56 2.05
CA ILE A 364 -19.21 -6.10 2.41
C ILE A 364 -19.17 -5.66 3.87
N LEU A 365 -20.15 -4.86 4.30
CA LEU A 365 -20.23 -4.43 5.70
C LEU A 365 -20.43 -5.60 6.66
N GLN A 366 -21.36 -6.51 6.33
CA GLN A 366 -21.64 -7.68 7.18
C GLN A 366 -20.46 -8.65 7.25
N THR A 367 -19.56 -8.64 6.26
CA THR A 367 -18.38 -9.51 6.21
C THR A 367 -17.17 -8.87 6.87
N LEU A 368 -16.84 -7.63 6.50
CA LEU A 368 -15.63 -6.94 6.95
C LEU A 368 -15.77 -6.37 8.37
N THR A 369 -16.93 -5.77 8.69
CA THR A 369 -17.18 -5.08 9.96
C THR A 369 -18.56 -5.43 10.53
N PRO A 370 -18.81 -6.72 10.85
CA PRO A 370 -20.14 -7.19 11.25
C PRO A 370 -20.69 -6.43 12.46
N GLY A 371 -21.96 -6.02 12.37
CA GLY A 371 -22.68 -5.33 13.44
C GLY A 371 -22.32 -3.85 13.64
N GLN A 372 -21.52 -3.26 12.75
CA GLN A 372 -21.17 -1.84 12.77
C GLN A 372 -21.89 -1.08 11.64
N GLN A 373 -21.69 0.23 11.58
CA GLN A 373 -22.17 1.08 10.49
C GLN A 373 -20.99 1.46 9.61
N ALA A 374 -21.24 1.64 8.31
CA ALA A 374 -20.27 2.25 7.41
C ALA A 374 -19.92 3.66 7.89
N LEU A 375 -18.66 4.04 7.73
CA LEU A 375 -18.21 5.40 7.97
C LEU A 375 -18.80 6.32 6.90
N HIS A 376 -19.23 7.51 7.31
CA HIS A 376 -19.75 8.50 6.38
C HIS A 376 -18.73 9.62 6.23
N GLU A 377 -18.16 9.74 5.03
CA GLU A 377 -17.36 10.88 4.62
C GLU A 377 -18.34 11.92 4.07
N ASP A 378 -18.70 12.89 4.92
CA ASP A 378 -19.77 13.85 4.65
C ASP A 378 -19.19 15.24 4.35
N SER A 379 -19.17 15.61 3.06
CA SER A 379 -18.69 16.92 2.62
C SER A 379 -19.51 18.11 3.15
N ASP A 380 -20.72 17.89 3.69
CA ASP A 380 -21.49 18.95 4.37
C ASP A 380 -20.89 19.32 5.74
N THR A 381 -19.99 18.49 6.28
CA THR A 381 -19.29 18.77 7.55
C THR A 381 -18.33 19.95 7.40
N ASN A 382 -17.73 20.15 6.21
CA ASN A 382 -16.82 21.26 5.89
C ASN A 382 -17.41 22.21 4.81
N PRO A 383 -17.85 23.43 5.17
CA PRO A 383 -18.32 24.39 4.17
C PRO A 383 -17.17 24.86 3.27
N GLY A 384 -17.36 24.75 1.95
CA GLY A 384 -16.51 25.40 0.94
C GLY A 384 -15.58 24.50 0.13
N GLU A 385 -15.99 23.26 -0.20
CA GLU A 385 -15.19 22.34 -1.05
C GLU A 385 -13.81 22.03 -0.45
N VAL A 386 -13.73 21.83 0.87
CA VAL A 386 -12.48 21.44 1.54
C VAL A 386 -12.43 19.92 1.67
N ASP A 387 -11.28 19.36 1.31
CA ASP A 387 -11.02 17.92 1.32
C ASP A 387 -11.07 17.35 2.75
N GLU A 388 -11.58 16.14 2.89
CA GLU A 388 -11.82 15.45 4.16
C GLU A 388 -11.24 14.03 4.09
N SER A 389 -11.08 13.39 5.24
CA SER A 389 -10.70 11.99 5.32
C SER A 389 -11.31 11.32 6.54
N LEU A 390 -11.46 10.02 6.44
CA LEU A 390 -11.80 9.13 7.56
C LEU A 390 -10.51 8.77 8.30
N SER A 391 -10.23 9.49 9.37
CA SER A 391 -9.02 9.34 10.18
C SER A 391 -9.26 8.53 11.46
N ARG A 392 -8.43 7.52 11.70
CA ARG A 392 -8.42 6.74 12.94
C ARG A 392 -7.85 7.55 14.11
N CYS A 393 -8.69 7.87 15.09
CA CYS A 393 -8.34 8.80 16.18
C CYS A 393 -8.62 8.30 17.60
N LYS A 394 -9.44 7.25 17.79
CA LYS A 394 -9.85 6.79 19.13
C LYS A 394 -9.26 5.44 19.55
N GLY A 395 -8.25 4.94 18.83
CA GLY A 395 -7.52 3.72 19.17
C GLY A 395 -7.07 2.93 17.94
N LEU A 396 -6.54 1.73 18.18
CA LEU A 396 -5.91 0.87 17.16
C LEU A 396 -6.57 -0.52 17.08
N ALA A 397 -7.86 -0.61 17.44
CA ALA A 397 -8.56 -1.89 17.39
C ALA A 397 -8.92 -2.20 15.94
N SER A 398 -8.49 -3.37 15.47
CA SER A 398 -8.83 -3.89 14.15
C SER A 398 -10.35 -3.89 13.93
N ARG A 399 -10.78 -3.40 12.76
CA ARG A 399 -12.15 -3.38 12.26
C ARG A 399 -13.12 -2.65 13.18
N SER A 400 -12.67 -1.62 13.90
CA SER A 400 -13.52 -0.83 14.80
C SER A 400 -13.83 0.55 14.21
N MET A 401 -14.96 0.68 13.52
CA MET A 401 -15.36 1.88 12.79
C MET A 401 -15.55 3.07 13.74
N SER A 402 -16.01 2.83 14.98
CA SER A 402 -16.16 3.88 15.99
C SER A 402 -14.87 4.65 16.35
N GLN A 403 -13.70 4.11 15.96
CA GLN A 403 -12.40 4.76 16.17
C GLN A 403 -12.07 5.83 15.14
N PHE A 404 -12.78 5.85 14.02
CA PHE A 404 -12.60 6.84 12.97
C PHE A 404 -13.44 8.08 13.24
N VAL A 405 -12.96 9.19 12.68
CA VAL A 405 -13.61 10.49 12.66
C VAL A 405 -13.34 11.15 11.31
N VAL A 406 -14.25 12.01 10.85
CA VAL A 406 -13.99 12.88 9.70
C VAL A 406 -13.03 13.98 10.14
N SER A 407 -11.92 14.16 9.43
CA SER A 407 -10.93 15.22 9.67
C SER A 407 -10.29 15.69 8.36
N TYR A 408 -9.32 16.59 8.45
CA TYR A 408 -8.50 16.96 7.29
C TYR A 408 -7.56 15.82 6.89
N PRO A 409 -7.28 15.65 5.58
CA PRO A 409 -6.30 14.70 5.08
C PRO A 409 -4.89 14.91 5.65
N THR A 410 -4.25 13.85 6.12
CA THR A 410 -2.89 13.87 6.69
C THR A 410 -1.93 12.82 6.09
N PRO A 411 -1.90 12.63 4.75
CA PRO A 411 -1.10 11.58 4.12
C PRO A 411 0.39 11.67 4.47
N GLY A 412 0.97 10.54 4.87
CA GLY A 412 2.35 10.36 5.29
C GLY A 412 2.62 10.88 6.71
N SER A 413 1.58 11.22 7.47
CA SER A 413 1.73 11.89 8.76
C SER A 413 0.64 11.49 9.74
N ARG A 414 0.71 12.01 10.96
CA ARG A 414 -0.25 11.64 12.00
C ARG A 414 -1.60 12.31 11.80
N ASN A 415 -2.66 11.51 11.88
CA ASN A 415 -4.06 11.94 11.86
C ASN A 415 -4.36 13.17 12.71
N ASN A 416 -5.10 14.11 12.11
CA ASN A 416 -5.61 15.29 12.80
C ASN A 416 -6.85 14.94 13.64
N CYS A 417 -6.63 14.53 14.88
CA CYS A 417 -7.70 14.12 15.79
C CYS A 417 -8.42 15.28 16.52
N SER A 418 -8.26 16.50 16.03
CA SER A 418 -8.79 17.74 16.62
C SER A 418 -10.20 18.06 16.12
N VAL A 419 -11.11 17.08 16.08
CA VAL A 419 -12.42 17.24 15.40
C VAL A 419 -13.38 18.25 16.00
N ASN A 420 -13.12 18.71 17.23
CA ASN A 420 -13.84 19.83 17.85
C ASN A 420 -13.10 21.17 17.69
N ALA A 421 -11.98 21.18 16.97
CA ALA A 421 -11.20 22.38 16.78
C ALA A 421 -11.96 23.42 15.97
N PRO A 422 -11.84 24.70 16.34
CA PRO A 422 -12.36 25.78 15.53
C PRO A 422 -11.67 25.79 14.15
N LYS A 423 -12.47 26.01 13.09
CA LYS A 423 -11.98 26.11 11.72
C LYS A 423 -11.32 27.47 11.48
N VAL A 424 -10.03 27.54 11.82
CA VAL A 424 -9.19 28.74 11.72
C VAL A 424 -7.84 28.31 11.16
N VAL A 425 -7.27 29.12 10.27
CA VAL A 425 -5.97 28.86 9.64
C VAL A 425 -5.02 30.04 9.85
N ILE A 426 -3.72 29.77 9.84
CA ILE A 426 -2.66 30.78 9.75
C ILE A 426 -2.68 31.34 8.33
N ASN A 427 -3.07 32.59 8.14
CA ASN A 427 -3.34 33.16 6.82
C ASN A 427 -2.16 33.92 6.20
N GLU A 428 -1.49 34.73 7.00
CA GLU A 428 -0.40 35.61 6.57
C GLU A 428 0.57 35.80 7.73
N PHE A 429 1.87 35.83 7.45
CA PHE A 429 2.87 36.15 8.48
C PHE A 429 4.06 36.93 7.91
N SER A 430 4.76 37.62 8.79
CA SER A 430 6.01 38.32 8.53
C SER A 430 6.93 38.06 9.72
N ALA A 431 7.95 37.20 9.54
CA ALA A 431 8.89 36.84 10.59
C ALA A 431 10.17 37.69 10.52
N ASN A 432 10.52 38.22 9.35
CA ASN A 432 11.79 38.92 9.14
C ASN A 432 11.61 40.27 8.44
N ASN A 433 11.60 41.36 9.19
CA ASN A 433 11.36 42.70 8.67
C ASN A 433 12.52 43.66 9.02
N PRO A 434 12.92 44.60 8.13
CA PRO A 434 13.93 45.63 8.42
C PRO A 434 13.69 46.44 9.71
N SER A 435 12.46 46.48 10.23
CA SER A 435 12.19 46.84 11.62
C SER A 435 11.34 45.75 12.28
N SER A 436 11.88 45.08 13.28
CA SER A 436 11.25 44.05 14.11
C SER A 436 9.90 44.44 14.73
N ALA A 437 9.62 45.74 14.86
CA ALA A 437 8.33 46.27 15.29
C ALA A 437 7.15 45.99 14.31
N LYS A 438 7.38 45.36 13.15
CA LYS A 438 6.37 45.12 12.10
C LYS A 438 6.12 43.62 11.81
N GLU A 439 6.63 42.74 12.65
CA GLU A 439 6.32 41.30 12.61
C GLU A 439 4.86 41.05 12.97
N PHE A 440 4.23 40.06 12.34
CA PHE A 440 2.88 39.67 12.69
C PHE A 440 2.58 38.25 12.24
N VAL A 441 1.57 37.65 12.87
CA VAL A 441 0.84 36.49 12.37
C VAL A 441 -0.63 36.86 12.30
N GLU A 442 -1.25 36.53 11.19
CA GLU A 442 -2.67 36.68 10.96
C GLU A 442 -3.34 35.31 10.90
N LEU A 443 -4.45 35.17 11.61
CA LEU A 443 -5.36 34.03 11.47
C LEU A 443 -6.59 34.44 10.67
N TYR A 444 -7.17 33.50 9.92
CA TYR A 444 -8.38 33.69 9.14
C TYR A 444 -9.46 32.66 9.49
N ASN A 445 -10.71 33.11 9.59
CA ASN A 445 -11.87 32.24 9.71
C ASN A 445 -12.54 32.09 8.31
N PRO A 446 -12.30 30.99 7.59
CA PRO A 446 -12.93 30.72 6.30
C PRO A 446 -14.41 30.31 6.41
N GLY A 447 -14.91 30.07 7.63
CA GLY A 447 -16.26 29.59 7.88
C GLY A 447 -17.34 30.66 7.72
N THR A 448 -18.59 30.20 7.77
CA THR A 448 -19.81 31.01 7.66
C THR A 448 -20.38 31.44 9.02
N SER A 449 -19.81 30.95 10.13
CA SER A 449 -20.21 31.25 11.50
C SER A 449 -19.08 31.90 12.31
N VAL A 450 -19.45 32.57 13.40
CA VAL A 450 -18.47 33.11 14.36
C VAL A 450 -17.78 31.93 15.03
N VAL A 451 -16.45 32.02 15.14
CA VAL A 451 -15.62 31.02 15.78
C VAL A 451 -15.08 31.57 17.10
N THR A 452 -15.18 30.80 18.18
CA THR A 452 -14.47 31.09 19.44
C THR A 452 -13.08 30.46 19.40
N LEU A 453 -12.10 31.16 19.97
CA LEU A 453 -10.73 30.68 20.12
C LEU A 453 -10.47 30.09 21.51
N ASP A 454 -11.52 29.74 22.25
CA ASP A 454 -11.41 29.02 23.51
C ASP A 454 -10.63 27.71 23.34
N SER A 455 -9.61 27.52 24.18
CA SER A 455 -8.67 26.39 24.12
C SER A 455 -7.80 26.33 22.84
N VAL A 456 -7.73 27.43 22.08
CA VAL A 456 -6.81 27.55 20.94
C VAL A 456 -5.52 28.18 21.41
N TYR A 457 -4.40 27.60 21.00
CA TYR A 457 -3.07 28.13 21.25
C TYR A 457 -2.34 28.39 19.94
N ILE A 458 -1.60 29.49 19.87
CA ILE A 458 -0.56 29.67 18.85
C ILE A 458 0.81 29.51 19.51
N VAL A 459 1.65 28.65 18.94
CA VAL A 459 2.94 28.26 19.51
C VAL A 459 4.03 28.44 18.46
N PHE A 460 5.12 29.08 18.86
CA PHE A 460 6.26 29.37 18.02
C PHE A 460 7.45 28.53 18.46
N TYR A 461 8.07 27.84 17.51
CA TYR A 461 9.20 26.92 17.73
C TYR A 461 10.48 27.49 17.13
N ASN A 462 11.59 27.29 17.84
CA ASN A 462 12.93 27.68 17.38
C ASN A 462 13.55 26.49 16.61
N GLY A 463 13.92 26.69 15.34
CA GLY A 463 14.51 25.66 14.49
C GLY A 463 15.90 25.17 14.91
N GLU A 464 16.63 25.92 15.73
CA GLU A 464 17.94 25.50 16.26
C GLU A 464 17.82 24.41 17.34
N ASN A 465 16.78 24.46 18.17
CA ASN A 465 16.64 23.57 19.33
C ASN A 465 15.31 22.80 19.41
N ASN A 466 14.36 23.08 18.52
CA ASN A 466 13.04 22.43 18.40
C ASN A 466 12.14 22.61 19.63
N LEU A 467 12.37 23.66 20.43
CA LEU A 467 11.56 23.98 21.60
C LEU A 467 10.66 25.18 21.32
N ALA A 468 9.47 25.16 21.91
CA ALA A 468 8.57 26.30 21.91
C ALA A 468 9.24 27.47 22.64
N TYR A 469 9.43 28.62 21.98
CA TYR A 469 9.93 29.83 22.64
C TYR A 469 8.82 30.82 23.00
N LEU A 470 7.64 30.66 22.40
CA LEU A 470 6.46 31.45 22.67
C LEU A 470 5.22 30.55 22.52
N ALA A 471 4.29 30.63 23.48
CA ALA A 471 3.01 29.96 23.44
C ALA A 471 1.94 30.91 23.97
N ILE A 472 0.89 31.14 23.20
CA ILE A 472 -0.15 32.13 23.49
C ILE A 472 -1.49 31.42 23.52
N ASP A 473 -2.19 31.53 24.66
CA ASP A 473 -3.58 31.13 24.80
C ASP A 473 -4.49 32.20 24.18
N LEU A 474 -5.31 31.81 23.21
CA LEU A 474 -6.25 32.68 22.50
C LEU A 474 -7.68 32.58 23.10
N SER A 475 -7.84 31.97 24.27
CA SER A 475 -9.15 31.85 24.93
C SER A 475 -9.79 33.21 25.21
N GLY A 476 -11.11 33.28 25.00
CA GLY A 476 -11.89 34.51 25.15
C GLY A 476 -11.93 35.41 23.90
N TYR A 477 -11.17 35.09 22.85
CA TYR A 477 -11.27 35.78 21.56
C TYR A 477 -12.26 35.10 20.61
N THR A 478 -12.74 35.86 19.63
CA THR A 478 -13.61 35.34 18.56
C THR A 478 -13.21 35.92 17.21
N ILE A 479 -13.42 35.15 16.13
CA ILE A 479 -13.24 35.61 14.75
C ILE A 479 -14.58 35.49 14.02
N ARG A 480 -15.04 36.57 13.40
CA ARG A 480 -16.27 36.57 12.60
C ARG A 480 -16.09 35.80 11.29
N PRO A 481 -17.19 35.37 10.64
CA PRO A 481 -17.11 34.76 9.30
C PRO A 481 -16.33 35.63 8.32
N ASN A 482 -15.37 35.05 7.60
CA ASN A 482 -14.51 35.74 6.63
C ASN A 482 -13.75 36.94 7.19
N ASP A 483 -13.43 36.93 8.48
CA ASP A 483 -12.69 37.98 9.17
C ASP A 483 -11.31 37.48 9.64
N TYR A 484 -10.47 38.42 10.06
CA TYR A 484 -9.05 38.19 10.35
C TYR A 484 -8.73 38.53 11.81
N PHE A 485 -7.78 37.79 12.39
CA PHE A 485 -7.28 38.00 13.74
C PHE A 485 -5.77 38.23 13.73
N ILE A 486 -5.31 39.38 14.22
CA ILE A 486 -3.92 39.80 14.17
C ILE A 486 -3.23 39.58 15.52
N ILE A 487 -2.12 38.87 15.50
CA ILE A 487 -1.16 38.74 16.60
C ILE A 487 0.12 39.47 16.19
N ALA A 488 0.47 40.54 16.89
CA ALA A 488 1.64 41.36 16.56
C ALA A 488 2.16 42.15 17.77
N PRO A 489 3.41 42.64 17.73
CA PRO A 489 3.87 43.70 18.62
C PRO A 489 3.00 44.97 18.48
N ASP A 490 3.01 45.79 19.51
CA ASP A 490 2.28 47.06 19.49
C ASP A 490 2.99 48.08 18.61
N ASN A 491 2.37 48.41 17.47
CA ASN A 491 2.90 49.31 16.46
C ASN A 491 1.83 50.31 16.00
N PRO A 492 2.16 51.62 15.88
CA PRO A 492 1.23 52.63 15.36
C PRO A 492 0.65 52.35 13.96
N THR A 493 1.22 51.46 13.15
CA THR A 493 0.74 51.13 11.80
C THR A 493 -0.13 49.88 11.70
N LEU A 494 -0.12 49.01 12.72
CA LEU A 494 -0.90 47.77 12.76
C LEU A 494 -1.44 47.57 14.19
N ILE A 495 -2.76 47.66 14.35
CA ILE A 495 -3.41 47.45 15.65
C ILE A 495 -3.72 45.95 15.80
N PRO A 496 -3.04 45.22 16.71
CA PRO A 496 -3.27 43.80 16.90
C PRO A 496 -4.57 43.54 17.68
N ASP A 497 -5.17 42.38 17.44
CA ASP A 497 -6.24 41.83 18.29
C ASP A 497 -5.66 41.19 19.56
N HIS A 498 -4.52 40.52 19.42
CA HIS A 498 -3.67 40.07 20.53
C HIS A 498 -2.29 40.71 20.46
N LYS A 499 -1.96 41.50 21.49
CA LYS A 499 -0.70 42.23 21.58
C LYS A 499 0.39 41.33 22.14
N LEU A 500 1.52 41.23 21.43
CA LEU A 500 2.73 40.61 21.95
C LEU A 500 3.45 41.53 22.95
N ASP A 501 3.95 40.96 24.04
CA ASP A 501 4.66 41.70 25.09
C ASP A 501 6.04 42.20 24.65
N LYS A 502 6.61 41.57 23.61
CA LYS A 502 7.92 41.91 23.05
C LYS A 502 7.76 42.83 21.85
N TYR A 503 8.48 43.96 21.86
CA TYR A 503 8.43 44.97 20.79
C TYR A 503 9.34 44.67 19.60
N ASP A 504 10.43 43.90 19.80
CA ASP A 504 11.42 43.54 18.76
C ASP A 504 11.73 42.02 18.80
N ASP A 505 11.94 41.40 17.63
CA ASP A 505 12.17 39.95 17.42
C ASP A 505 11.12 39.09 18.15
N ALA A 506 9.85 39.47 18.01
CA ALA A 506 8.74 38.75 18.60
C ALA A 506 8.51 37.40 17.89
N ILE A 507 8.81 37.35 16.60
CA ILE A 507 8.97 36.14 15.80
C ILE A 507 10.47 36.03 15.48
N LEU A 508 11.12 34.95 15.90
CA LEU A 508 12.57 34.78 15.68
C LEU A 508 12.88 34.70 14.19
N GLY A 509 13.83 35.50 13.72
CA GLY A 509 14.45 35.29 12.41
C GLY A 509 15.26 33.98 12.37
N GLY A 510 15.40 33.39 11.18
CA GLY A 510 16.02 32.07 11.00
C GLY A 510 14.99 31.00 10.68
N GLU A 511 15.35 29.72 10.85
CA GLU A 511 14.36 28.64 10.75
C GLU A 511 13.48 28.61 12.00
N GLY A 512 12.17 28.56 11.78
CA GLY A 512 11.21 28.47 12.86
C GLY A 512 9.91 27.83 12.40
N GLY A 513 9.11 27.45 13.39
CA GLY A 513 7.77 26.90 13.17
C GLY A 513 6.72 27.76 13.86
N ILE A 514 5.55 27.87 13.26
CA ILE A 514 4.35 28.42 13.90
C ILE A 514 3.28 27.35 13.82
N GLY A 515 2.79 26.88 14.96
CA GLY A 515 1.69 25.94 15.04
C GLY A 515 0.48 26.55 15.73
N LEU A 516 -0.70 26.30 15.17
CA LEU A 516 -1.99 26.62 15.75
C LEU A 516 -2.60 25.32 16.28
N TYR A 517 -3.00 25.30 17.55
CA TYR A 517 -3.42 24.09 18.26
C TYR A 517 -4.77 24.26 18.95
N TYR A 518 -5.54 23.18 19.10
CA TYR A 518 -6.80 23.17 19.86
C TYR A 518 -6.77 22.13 20.97
N ASP A 519 -6.45 22.53 22.20
CA ASP A 519 -6.32 21.61 23.33
C ASP A 519 -7.18 22.04 24.53
N PRO A 520 -8.40 21.48 24.68
CA PRO A 520 -9.29 21.75 25.81
C PRO A 520 -8.77 21.29 27.18
N GLY A 521 -7.73 20.46 27.24
CA GLY A 521 -7.20 19.88 28.47
C GLY A 521 -5.75 20.22 28.78
N GLY A 522 -5.01 20.78 27.81
CA GLY A 522 -3.58 21.04 27.92
C GLY A 522 -3.23 22.50 28.20
N SER A 523 -1.93 22.69 28.43
CA SER A 523 -1.31 23.99 28.56
C SER A 523 -0.02 23.96 27.75
N TYR A 524 0.03 24.70 26.64
CA TYR A 524 1.27 24.90 25.90
C TYR A 524 2.13 25.90 26.66
N PHE A 525 3.43 25.63 26.78
CA PHE A 525 4.35 26.47 27.55
C PHE A 525 5.71 26.60 26.87
N VAL A 526 6.41 27.69 27.20
CA VAL A 526 7.78 27.93 26.73
C VAL A 526 8.71 26.81 27.22
N GLY A 527 9.46 26.21 26.29
CA GLY A 527 10.35 25.08 26.52
C GLY A 527 9.73 23.72 26.23
N MET A 528 8.45 23.65 25.85
CA MET A 528 7.81 22.41 25.42
C MET A 528 8.46 21.90 24.12
N PRO A 529 8.70 20.58 23.99
CA PRO A 529 9.14 20.01 22.72
C PRO A 529 8.04 20.14 21.66
N LEU A 530 8.45 20.17 20.39
CA LEU A 530 7.55 20.13 19.25
C LEU A 530 6.53 18.98 19.36
N THR A 531 5.27 19.30 19.11
CA THR A 531 4.15 18.34 19.19
C THR A 531 3.18 18.56 18.05
N PHE A 532 2.52 17.47 17.66
CA PHE A 532 1.42 17.44 16.69
C PHE A 532 0.08 17.10 17.30
N ASN A 533 0.10 16.72 18.58
CA ASN A 533 -1.13 16.54 19.31
C ASN A 533 -1.92 17.84 19.21
N TYR A 534 -3.12 17.71 18.67
CA TYR A 534 -4.09 18.79 18.59
C TYR A 534 -3.74 19.94 17.62
N LEU A 535 -2.82 19.71 16.67
CA LEU A 535 -2.47 20.71 15.66
C LEU A 535 -3.68 20.95 14.74
N ILE A 536 -4.12 22.20 14.66
CA ILE A 536 -5.14 22.67 13.71
C ILE A 536 -4.48 22.97 12.37
N ASP A 537 -3.42 23.79 12.40
CA ASP A 537 -2.69 24.27 11.22
C ASP A 537 -1.25 24.63 11.63
N GLY A 538 -0.32 24.65 10.68
CA GLY A 538 1.07 24.96 10.98
C GLY A 538 1.86 25.37 9.75
N ILE A 539 2.94 26.12 9.99
CA ILE A 539 3.92 26.50 8.98
C ILE A 539 5.34 26.36 9.51
N VAL A 540 6.26 26.19 8.57
CA VAL A 540 7.70 26.26 8.78
C VAL A 540 8.26 27.31 7.85
N TYR A 541 9.08 28.20 8.38
CA TYR A 541 9.76 29.24 7.60
C TYR A 541 11.26 29.18 7.84
N SER A 542 12.05 29.60 6.85
CA SER A 542 13.51 29.56 6.92
C SER A 542 14.18 30.48 5.89
N PRO A 543 15.40 31.00 6.15
CA PRO A 543 16.26 31.58 5.11
C PRO A 543 16.72 30.50 4.13
N LYS A 544 16.87 30.83 2.83
CA LYS A 544 17.27 29.88 1.77
C LYS A 544 18.54 29.07 2.02
N ASN A 545 19.48 29.58 2.83
CA ASN A 545 20.79 28.98 3.06
C ASN A 545 20.95 28.46 4.50
N TRP A 546 19.86 28.20 5.19
CA TRP A 546 19.90 27.73 6.56
C TRP A 546 20.36 26.27 6.65
N ALA A 547 21.05 25.92 7.74
CA ALA A 547 21.68 24.60 7.97
C ALA A 547 21.34 24.04 9.36
N GLY A 548 20.16 24.38 9.90
CA GLY A 548 19.71 23.99 11.23
C GLY A 548 19.24 22.54 11.31
N SER A 549 18.33 22.27 12.26
CA SER A 549 18.11 20.90 12.71
C SER A 549 17.13 20.09 11.86
N ASP A 550 16.52 20.69 10.82
CA ASP A 550 15.48 20.15 9.91
C ASP A 550 14.26 19.51 10.60
N LYS A 551 14.27 19.32 11.92
CA LYS A 551 13.23 18.62 12.69
C LYS A 551 11.92 19.39 12.76
N VAL A 552 11.95 20.73 12.79
CA VAL A 552 10.72 21.52 12.69
C VAL A 552 10.10 21.34 11.32
N GLN A 553 10.91 21.25 10.26
CA GLN A 553 10.48 20.98 8.89
C GLN A 553 9.94 19.55 8.71
N GLU A 554 10.71 18.53 9.09
CA GLU A 554 10.27 17.13 9.10
C GLU A 554 8.95 16.97 9.83
N ALA A 555 8.76 17.79 10.87
CA ALA A 555 7.57 17.76 11.65
C ALA A 555 6.40 18.52 11.00
N LEU A 556 6.40 19.84 11.01
CA LEU A 556 5.24 20.66 10.62
C LEU A 556 5.06 20.77 9.10
N ALA A 557 6.01 20.28 8.30
CA ALA A 557 6.00 20.35 6.84
C ALA A 557 6.60 19.06 6.21
N PRO A 558 6.14 17.85 6.59
CA PRO A 558 6.78 16.62 6.16
C PRO A 558 6.75 16.53 4.63
N GLY A 559 7.92 16.28 4.03
CA GLY A 559 8.07 16.19 2.57
C GLY A 559 7.89 17.50 1.80
N ASN A 560 7.81 18.66 2.47
CA ASN A 560 7.69 19.98 1.86
C ASN A 560 8.90 20.86 2.18
N ASP A 561 9.25 21.76 1.24
CA ASP A 561 10.24 22.82 1.50
C ASP A 561 9.64 23.87 2.45
N PRO A 562 10.46 24.51 3.32
CA PRO A 562 9.97 25.57 4.19
C PRO A 562 9.60 26.82 3.38
N LEU A 563 8.78 27.67 4.00
CA LEU A 563 8.45 28.98 3.45
C LEU A 563 9.66 29.91 3.56
N TYR A 564 10.23 30.29 2.42
CA TYR A 564 11.47 31.08 2.40
C TYR A 564 11.22 32.56 2.72
N ASP A 565 11.52 32.97 3.96
CA ASP A 565 11.48 34.36 4.43
C ASP A 565 12.89 35.00 4.36
N ASP A 566 13.36 35.20 3.12
CA ASP A 566 14.67 35.81 2.87
C ASP A 566 14.62 37.32 3.10
N VAL A 567 15.58 37.87 3.86
CA VAL A 567 15.74 39.33 4.11
C VAL A 567 15.79 40.11 2.80
N ALA A 568 14.65 40.60 2.33
CA ALA A 568 14.58 41.66 1.35
C ALA A 568 14.35 42.96 2.11
N VAL A 569 15.42 43.65 2.49
CA VAL A 569 15.32 45.05 2.90
C VAL A 569 14.80 45.82 1.68
N ASP A 570 13.49 46.04 1.59
CA ASP A 570 12.94 46.98 0.62
C ASP A 570 13.44 48.38 1.05
N PRO A 571 14.17 49.11 0.19
CA PRO A 571 14.69 50.44 0.52
C PRO A 571 13.60 51.49 0.82
N ARG A 572 12.32 51.14 0.69
CA ARG A 572 11.14 51.98 0.98
C ARG A 572 10.46 51.63 2.31
N ASP A 573 11.06 50.79 3.16
CA ASP A 573 10.50 50.39 4.47
C ASP A 573 9.10 49.74 4.37
N ILE A 574 8.89 48.96 3.32
CA ILE A 574 7.66 48.22 3.06
C ILE A 574 7.70 46.89 3.82
N VAL A 575 6.66 46.60 4.60
CA VAL A 575 6.45 45.29 5.24
C VAL A 575 6.18 44.26 4.16
N LEU A 576 7.01 43.22 4.14
CA LEU A 576 6.80 42.06 3.29
C LEU A 576 6.32 40.86 4.13
N SER A 577 5.53 40.00 3.52
CA SER A 577 4.91 38.84 4.15
C SER A 577 4.82 37.67 3.18
N LEU A 578 4.57 36.50 3.75
CA LEU A 578 4.08 35.32 3.05
C LEU A 578 2.63 35.10 3.47
N GLY A 579 1.77 34.76 2.51
CA GLY A 579 0.35 34.53 2.75
C GLY A 579 -0.21 33.42 1.88
N ARG A 580 -1.34 32.85 2.32
CA ARG A 580 -2.12 31.84 1.59
C ARG A 580 -2.84 32.46 0.39
N CYS A 581 -2.66 31.86 -0.78
CA CYS A 581 -3.16 32.33 -2.06
C CYS A 581 -3.92 31.26 -2.85
N GLY A 582 -3.74 29.98 -2.51
CA GLY A 582 -4.34 28.84 -3.21
C GLY A 582 -5.50 28.15 -2.50
N GLY A 583 -5.91 28.60 -1.31
CA GLY A 583 -6.93 27.94 -0.51
C GLY A 583 -6.80 28.22 0.99
N ASN A 584 -7.56 27.45 1.80
CA ASN A 584 -7.56 27.50 3.26
C ASN A 584 -7.38 26.11 3.89
N GLU A 585 -6.73 25.17 3.20
CA GLU A 585 -6.49 23.81 3.70
C GLU A 585 -5.37 23.82 4.76
N PRO A 586 -5.56 23.33 5.99
CA PRO A 586 -4.47 23.31 6.96
C PRO A 586 -3.24 22.51 6.48
N ILE A 587 -2.04 22.93 6.90
CA ILE A 587 -0.76 22.23 6.66
C ILE A 587 -0.41 22.02 5.16
N ASN A 588 -1.16 22.62 4.22
CA ASN A 588 -0.83 22.53 2.79
C ASN A 588 0.08 23.71 2.37
N PHE A 589 1.37 23.44 2.17
CA PHE A 589 2.36 24.48 1.81
C PHE A 589 2.23 24.96 0.36
N GLY A 590 1.63 24.15 -0.52
CA GLY A 590 1.43 24.48 -1.93
C GLY A 590 0.52 25.68 -2.17
N GLN A 591 -0.31 26.04 -1.19
CA GLN A 591 -1.21 27.19 -1.29
C GLN A 591 -0.58 28.52 -0.85
N TRP A 592 0.66 28.53 -0.36
CA TRP A 592 1.35 29.76 0.06
C TRP A 592 2.08 30.42 -1.11
N ASN A 593 2.20 31.75 -1.05
CA ASN A 593 3.11 32.46 -1.96
C ASN A 593 4.55 31.94 -1.79
N ARG A 594 5.25 31.76 -2.92
CA ARG A 594 6.66 31.30 -2.93
C ARG A 594 7.68 32.44 -2.80
N LYS A 595 7.20 33.68 -2.71
CA LYS A 595 8.02 34.88 -2.55
C LYS A 595 7.34 35.87 -1.64
N LEU A 596 8.17 36.63 -0.93
CA LEU A 596 7.75 37.79 -0.16
C LEU A 596 7.05 38.80 -1.05
N VAL A 597 5.84 39.16 -0.65
CA VAL A 597 4.99 40.18 -1.27
C VAL A 597 4.73 41.28 -0.26
N LYS A 598 4.16 42.41 -0.71
CA LYS A 598 3.71 43.44 0.24
C LYS A 598 2.63 42.83 1.16
N ALA A 599 2.69 43.18 2.45
CA ALA A 599 1.73 42.69 3.43
C ALA A 599 0.33 43.29 3.26
N SER A 600 -0.69 42.49 3.60
CA SER A 600 -2.11 42.79 3.45
C SER A 600 -2.96 42.49 4.70
N PRO A 601 -2.53 42.88 5.92
CA PRO A 601 -3.26 42.54 7.13
C PRO A 601 -4.72 43.05 7.08
N ARG A 602 -5.62 42.19 7.55
CA ARG A 602 -7.09 42.32 7.56
C ARG A 602 -7.73 42.43 6.17
N LYS A 603 -7.04 41.95 5.13
CA LYS A 603 -7.50 41.99 3.74
C LYS A 603 -7.12 40.70 3.03
N PRO A 604 -7.77 40.38 1.90
CA PRO A 604 -7.34 39.27 1.07
C PRO A 604 -5.86 39.38 0.72
N ASN A 605 -5.16 38.24 0.84
CA ASN A 605 -3.72 38.16 0.63
C ASN A 605 -3.32 38.67 -0.75
N MET A 606 -2.25 39.46 -0.81
CA MET A 606 -1.66 39.85 -2.09
C MET A 606 -0.90 38.66 -2.69
N CYS A 607 -1.27 38.22 -3.90
CA CYS A 607 -0.67 37.05 -4.54
C CYS A 607 0.10 37.47 -5.79
N GLU A 608 1.22 36.81 -6.08
CA GLU A 608 2.14 37.16 -7.17
C GLU A 608 1.48 37.16 -8.58
N ASN A 609 0.28 36.57 -8.73
CA ASN A 609 -0.48 36.46 -9.99
C ASN A 609 -1.96 36.89 -9.95
N TYR A 610 -2.44 37.65 -8.95
CA TYR A 610 -3.86 38.06 -8.94
C TYR A 610 -4.13 39.26 -9.86
N ILE A 611 -4.72 39.00 -11.04
CA ILE A 611 -5.47 40.02 -11.79
C ILE A 611 -6.83 40.16 -11.09
N PRO A 612 -7.17 41.32 -10.52
CA PRO A 612 -8.46 41.50 -9.87
C PRO A 612 -9.58 41.32 -10.89
N ASN A 613 -10.52 40.42 -10.59
CA ASN A 613 -11.86 40.60 -11.12
C ASN A 613 -12.32 41.99 -10.69
N LYS A 614 -12.51 42.87 -11.68
CA LYS A 614 -12.99 44.23 -11.49
C LYS A 614 -14.30 44.19 -10.67
N PRO A 615 -14.50 45.08 -9.68
CA PRO A 615 -15.73 45.10 -8.91
C PRO A 615 -16.89 45.52 -9.82
N GLY A 616 -17.88 44.63 -9.96
CA GLY A 616 -19.21 44.95 -10.48
C GLY A 616 -19.72 44.10 -11.65
N VAL A 617 -19.88 42.78 -11.49
CA VAL A 617 -20.92 41.97 -12.19
C VAL A 617 -21.23 40.73 -11.31
N PRO A 618 -22.50 40.31 -11.12
CA PRO A 618 -22.83 39.13 -10.31
C PRO A 618 -22.48 37.81 -11.03
N ALA A 619 -22.18 36.78 -10.24
CA ALA A 619 -21.78 35.46 -10.69
C ALA A 619 -22.84 34.76 -11.58
N SER A 620 -22.45 34.37 -12.80
CA SER A 620 -22.96 33.15 -13.43
C SER A 620 -22.09 32.73 -14.63
N GLN A 621 -21.82 31.42 -14.67
CA GLN A 621 -21.43 30.58 -15.81
C GLN A 621 -19.95 30.45 -16.21
N ALA A 622 -19.56 29.17 -16.21
CA ALA A 622 -18.29 28.59 -16.57
C ALA A 622 -18.02 28.58 -18.08
N SER A 623 -16.71 28.57 -18.39
CA SER A 623 -16.00 27.91 -19.50
C SER A 623 -16.60 27.91 -20.92
N ALA A 624 -15.87 28.54 -21.85
CA ALA A 624 -15.60 27.95 -23.16
C ALA A 624 -14.34 28.58 -23.79
N THR A 625 -13.27 27.80 -23.87
CA THR A 625 -12.13 28.02 -24.77
C THR A 625 -12.58 28.06 -26.24
N GLN A 626 -12.22 29.10 -26.99
CA GLN A 626 -11.97 28.95 -28.43
C GLN A 626 -10.82 29.84 -28.92
N GLY A 627 -9.88 29.19 -29.60
CA GLY A 627 -8.78 29.80 -30.34
C GLY A 627 -9.25 30.52 -31.61
N LYS A 628 -8.40 31.45 -32.04
CA LYS A 628 -8.53 32.28 -33.25
C LYS A 628 -8.72 31.46 -34.53
N SER A 629 -9.62 31.89 -35.42
CA SER A 629 -9.27 32.25 -36.81
C SER A 629 -10.42 32.93 -37.59
N SER A 630 -10.10 34.11 -38.14
CA SER A 630 -10.50 34.68 -39.43
C SER A 630 -11.97 34.66 -39.92
N GLY A 631 -12.48 35.87 -40.17
CA GLY A 631 -13.08 36.22 -41.46
C GLY A 631 -14.59 36.47 -41.49
N GLY A 632 -14.98 37.61 -42.07
CA GLY A 632 -16.27 37.74 -42.77
C GLY A 632 -17.33 38.62 -42.12
N THR A 633 -17.45 39.84 -42.64
CA THR A 633 -18.57 40.77 -42.47
C THR A 633 -19.89 40.20 -43.00
N VAL A 634 -21.01 40.61 -42.40
CA VAL A 634 -22.31 41.03 -43.01
C VAL A 634 -23.57 40.45 -42.32
N ALA A 635 -24.30 41.38 -41.69
CA ALA A 635 -25.76 41.57 -41.57
C ALA A 635 -26.76 40.39 -41.44
N ALA A 636 -27.54 40.48 -40.34
CA ALA A 636 -29.00 40.42 -40.23
C ALA A 636 -29.79 39.26 -40.88
N ILE A 637 -30.64 38.59 -40.09
CA ILE A 637 -32.12 38.67 -40.16
C ILE A 637 -32.74 37.63 -39.20
N VAL A 638 -33.74 38.10 -38.44
CA VAL A 638 -34.67 37.33 -37.61
C VAL A 638 -35.68 36.60 -38.49
N ILE A 639 -35.85 35.28 -38.32
CA ILE A 639 -37.09 34.58 -38.69
C ILE A 639 -37.45 33.59 -37.58
N VAL A 640 -38.64 33.81 -37.02
CA VAL A 640 -39.41 32.94 -36.13
C VAL A 640 -40.17 31.90 -36.97
N VAL A 641 -40.45 30.74 -36.37
CA VAL A 641 -41.51 29.73 -36.59
C VAL A 641 -40.84 28.34 -36.47
N GLY A 642 -41.22 27.41 -35.59
CA GLY A 642 -42.45 27.22 -34.84
C GLY A 642 -43.04 25.85 -35.19
N VAL A 643 -43.06 24.93 -34.20
CA VAL A 643 -44.04 23.82 -34.03
C VAL A 643 -43.98 22.69 -35.08
N ALA A 644 -44.19 21.40 -34.83
CA ALA A 644 -44.12 20.43 -33.73
C ALA A 644 -44.58 19.08 -34.35
N VAL A 645 -44.48 17.98 -33.57
CA VAL A 645 -45.24 16.71 -33.69
C VAL A 645 -44.76 15.73 -34.81
N ALA A 646 -44.69 14.41 -34.65
CA ALA A 646 -44.59 13.43 -33.56
C ALA A 646 -44.54 12.02 -34.20
N VAL A 647 -44.38 10.99 -33.35
CA VAL A 647 -44.75 9.56 -33.55
C VAL A 647 -43.75 8.74 -34.38
N ALA A 648 -42.81 8.06 -33.72
CA ALA A 648 -42.89 6.71 -33.12
C ALA A 648 -42.74 5.56 -34.11
N SER A 649 -41.82 4.65 -33.78
CA SER A 649 -42.07 3.21 -33.58
C SER A 649 -41.00 2.30 -34.19
N ILE A 650 -40.48 1.43 -33.31
CA ILE A 650 -40.15 0.01 -33.54
C ILE A 650 -38.90 -0.30 -34.38
N GLY A 651 -38.05 -1.16 -33.79
CA GLY A 651 -37.35 -2.17 -34.59
C GLY A 651 -36.02 -2.61 -34.00
N GLY A 652 -36.00 -3.79 -33.41
CA GLY A 652 -34.84 -4.46 -32.83
C GLY A 652 -33.66 -4.67 -33.80
N PHE A 653 -32.44 -4.73 -33.29
CA PHE A 653 -31.77 -5.95 -32.78
C PHE A 653 -30.87 -6.56 -33.88
N ILE A 654 -29.70 -7.08 -33.45
CA ILE A 654 -28.85 -8.08 -34.13
C ILE A 654 -27.71 -7.57 -35.04
N LEU A 655 -26.53 -7.52 -34.40
CA LEU A 655 -25.34 -8.35 -34.65
C LEU A 655 -24.70 -8.46 -36.05
N TYR A 656 -23.37 -8.47 -35.93
CA TYR A 656 -22.38 -9.33 -36.62
C TYR A 656 -21.86 -8.86 -37.98
N ARG A 657 -20.64 -8.33 -38.06
CA ARG A 657 -19.31 -9.01 -38.09
C ARG A 657 -18.97 -9.67 -39.44
N ARG A 658 -17.84 -9.19 -39.97
CA ARG A 658 -16.73 -9.92 -40.64
C ARG A 658 -16.94 -10.48 -42.06
N ARG A 659 -16.03 -10.04 -42.94
CA ARG A 659 -15.07 -10.81 -43.81
C ARG A 659 -14.74 -9.97 -45.06
N ARG A 660 -13.59 -10.01 -45.73
CA ARG A 660 -12.22 -10.57 -45.60
C ARG A 660 -11.52 -10.23 -46.93
N MET A 661 -10.18 -10.15 -46.94
CA MET A 661 -9.25 -10.38 -48.09
C MET A 661 -9.23 -9.30 -49.19
N GLY A 662 -8.11 -8.87 -49.79
CA GLY A 662 -6.69 -9.31 -49.85
C GLY A 662 -5.87 -8.32 -50.73
N PRO A 663 -4.79 -8.72 -51.44
CA PRO A 663 -3.38 -8.37 -51.08
C PRO A 663 -2.50 -7.79 -52.23
N SER A 664 -1.27 -7.32 -51.93
CA SER A 664 -0.04 -7.43 -52.77
C SER A 664 1.21 -6.91 -52.02
N ARG A 665 2.27 -7.73 -51.77
CA ARG A 665 3.57 -7.88 -52.51
C ARG A 665 4.41 -6.59 -52.59
N GLY A 666 5.72 -6.56 -52.31
CA GLY A 666 6.71 -7.60 -51.96
C GLY A 666 8.12 -7.01 -51.71
N ASP A 667 8.95 -7.87 -51.11
CA ASP A 667 10.40 -8.13 -51.27
C ASP A 667 11.52 -7.11 -50.95
N ASP A 668 12.59 -7.72 -50.41
CA ASP A 668 14.01 -7.34 -50.29
C ASP A 668 14.50 -6.48 -49.10
N VAL A 669 15.66 -6.70 -48.47
CA VAL A 669 16.55 -7.84 -48.11
C VAL A 669 17.75 -7.21 -47.34
N PHE A 670 18.11 -7.80 -46.20
CA PHE A 670 19.41 -7.85 -45.49
C PHE A 670 20.28 -6.60 -45.13
N SER A 671 20.57 -6.55 -43.82
CA SER A 671 21.90 -6.59 -43.14
C SER A 671 22.64 -5.32 -42.68
N LEU A 672 22.79 -5.26 -41.33
CA LEU A 672 24.01 -5.11 -40.52
C LEU A 672 25.15 -4.17 -41.02
N ALA A 673 25.51 -3.16 -40.21
CA ALA A 673 26.67 -3.24 -39.29
C ALA A 673 27.11 -1.88 -38.73
N TYR A 674 27.38 -1.91 -37.42
CA TYR A 674 28.36 -1.17 -36.61
C TYR A 674 29.48 -0.39 -37.35
N ASN A 675 29.75 0.87 -36.95
CA ASN A 675 31.05 1.28 -36.38
C ASN A 675 31.13 2.76 -35.95
N ALA A 676 31.98 2.95 -34.94
CA ALA A 676 32.30 4.15 -34.16
C ALA A 676 33.28 5.14 -34.85
N VAL A 677 33.87 6.04 -34.03
CA VAL A 677 35.13 6.84 -34.20
C VAL A 677 34.87 8.32 -34.61
N LYS A 678 35.34 9.41 -33.97
CA LYS A 678 36.45 9.65 -33.02
C LYS A 678 36.36 11.06 -32.36
N ASN A 679 36.76 11.10 -31.08
CA ASN A 679 37.69 11.98 -30.35
C ASN A 679 37.98 13.45 -30.76
N LYS A 680 38.14 14.29 -29.72
CA LYS A 680 39.40 14.90 -29.17
C LYS A 680 39.06 16.24 -28.51
N ASP A 681 39.69 16.76 -27.46
CA ASP A 681 40.80 16.42 -26.56
C ASP A 681 40.75 17.48 -25.43
N ARG A 682 40.92 17.12 -24.15
CA ARG A 682 41.89 17.74 -23.22
C ARG A 682 41.82 17.15 -21.80
N LYS A 683 42.87 16.40 -21.49
CA LYS A 683 43.43 15.97 -20.18
C LYS A 683 44.45 17.05 -19.68
N PRO A 684 45.21 16.87 -18.58
CA PRO A 684 44.90 16.28 -17.25
C PRO A 684 45.59 17.03 -16.07
N GLN A 685 45.30 16.64 -14.81
CA GLN A 685 46.24 16.24 -13.72
C GLN A 685 45.42 16.03 -12.43
N GLU A 686 45.36 14.81 -11.87
CA GLU A 686 46.22 14.23 -10.78
C GLU A 686 46.09 15.04 -9.48
N GLU A 687 45.78 14.51 -8.29
CA GLU A 687 46.10 13.27 -7.53
C GLU A 687 44.86 12.89 -6.68
N GLY A 688 44.53 11.67 -6.24
CA GLY A 688 45.33 10.55 -5.76
C GLY A 688 45.31 10.50 -4.21
N LEU A 689 44.47 9.64 -3.60
CA LEU A 689 44.87 8.80 -2.45
C LEU A 689 43.78 7.76 -2.07
N GLU A 690 44.26 6.52 -1.91
CA GLU A 690 43.59 5.31 -1.42
C GLU A 690 43.37 5.32 0.11
N LEU A 691 42.27 4.74 0.59
CA LEU A 691 42.22 3.44 1.27
C LEU A 691 40.77 2.98 1.45
#